data_AF-A0AAV9RL14-F1
#
_entry.id   AF-A0AAV9RL14-F1
#
_cell.length_a   1.000
_cell.length_b   1.000
_cell.length_c   1.000
_cell.angle_alpha   90.00
_cell.angle_beta   90.00
_cell.angle_gamma   90.00
#
_symmetry.space_group_name_H-M   'P 1'
#
loop_
_entity.id
_entity.type
_entity.pdbx_description
1 polymer ?
#
loop_
_entity_poly.entity_id
_entity_poly.type
_entity_poly.pdbx_seq_one_letter_code
_entity_poly.pdbx_strand_id
1 'polypeptide(L)'
;MWSVFLSLCLFFQPNSAEEVMLLDTTETTSELGWTTYPDTGWDEVSVLDDRGKLIRTFESAPRMFVTLRFSVRDCASLRTPLPTCRETLTLYYKQADSQRELMRTWVAEPSSGEKETREGWVKIDTIAADKSFSKVEPSSPHQYQPNRYSRINIKTRSFAPLTRFEPNVNGSACLACPVGYFKSVSGSDPCSVCPPNSRTSQEGSSVCECRSGFYRAANDANSSACTTPPSSPVSLTWEYESGDGGVSLRWRPPVDMGGRSEVWYGVVCRICPSPTFSNPAACSWCGEGVTFSPSQTNLKQTKVTLNNLLTRVTYLIQVQAMNEVSSLSPFPARYTSINFTTSQSVPSTVPMLHQLSRAPVSITLSWPQPDRPNGDILEYQLRYYDKGSDVDGAMTVYSETNTVTVNSLIPGSIYAFQIRARNERGYGPYSNTIYFTTLPLEEHSQQIQNRLPLLVGSVMGGAAFLLVVAAIIVVVVFRSKRRESPYSDRLQRYISNRGGVKYYVDPSTYEDPSEAVKEFAREIDPSHIKIEEVIGAAQFGEVSRGRYRPVGRREVLVAVKTLRWGASDRERGIFLSEAGVLGQFDHPNVLKLEGVVTQTPPERIITEFMENGPLDAFLRENEGQFSVLQLVGMLRGVGAGMRYLSERNFVHRDLAARNVLVNSNLVCKVSDFGLSRLMRGLDHNVPTYTASLGSKIPVRWTAPEAFQHRKFSTASDVWSFGILMWEVMSYGERPYWDMSNQEVMKAVADQYRLPPPHNCPPALHSLMLQCWQAERGDRPGFDQLLSSLDRLIRHPASLKAEPTRSCSQPLLSPTPIDLTSVATVGEWLKALRMEKYQEEFDRANIDTLDRVSRLTMEDVQNLGVNLLGHQRKIVSAAQQLRSHLTQGQVEV
;
A
#
# COMPACT_ATOMS: atom_id res chain seq x y z
N MET A 1 44.46 36.04 68.64
CA MET A 1 44.14 35.34 67.37
C MET A 1 43.59 33.93 67.62
N TRP A 2 42.81 33.72 68.69
CA TRP A 2 42.23 32.43 69.11
C TRP A 2 40.71 32.52 69.40
N SER A 3 40.07 33.66 69.07
CA SER A 3 38.63 33.89 69.30
C SER A 3 37.80 33.87 68.01
N VAL A 4 38.45 33.75 66.84
CA VAL A 4 37.76 33.64 65.54
C VAL A 4 37.54 32.17 65.14
N PHE A 5 38.31 31.23 65.72
CA PHE A 5 38.19 29.80 65.41
C PHE A 5 37.05 29.08 66.16
N LEU A 6 36.58 29.62 67.30
CA LEU A 6 35.49 28.98 68.05
C LEU A 6 34.08 29.33 67.54
N SER A 7 33.91 30.37 66.72
CA SER A 7 32.59 30.76 66.19
C SER A 7 32.19 30.03 64.91
N LEU A 8 33.11 29.25 64.31
CA LEU A 8 32.88 28.51 63.06
C LEU A 8 32.60 27.02 63.26
N CYS A 9 32.71 26.49 64.49
CA CYS A 9 32.42 25.08 64.79
C CYS A 9 30.99 24.81 65.33
N LEU A 10 30.11 25.83 65.40
CA LEU A 10 28.71 25.66 65.79
C LEU A 10 27.71 25.67 64.61
N PHE A 11 28.18 25.75 63.36
CA PHE A 11 27.34 25.79 62.16
C PHE A 11 27.38 24.55 61.26
N PHE A 12 28.08 23.48 61.66
CA PHE A 12 27.92 22.18 61.01
C PHE A 12 26.99 21.30 61.84
N GLN A 13 25.69 21.55 61.75
CA GLN A 13 24.75 20.45 61.87
C GLN A 13 24.96 19.52 60.66
N PRO A 14 24.92 18.19 60.83
CA PRO A 14 24.85 17.30 59.68
C PRO A 14 23.56 17.66 58.93
N ASN A 15 23.67 18.00 57.65
CA ASN A 15 22.50 18.14 56.78
C ASN A 15 21.65 16.88 56.91
N SER A 16 20.51 16.99 57.60
CA SER A 16 19.46 15.97 57.51
C SER A 16 18.99 15.96 56.06
N ALA A 17 18.98 14.79 55.43
CA ALA A 17 18.42 14.63 54.10
C ALA A 17 16.98 15.16 54.09
N GLU A 18 16.65 16.08 53.18
CA GLU A 18 15.27 16.51 52.95
C GLU A 18 14.48 15.31 52.40
N GLU A 19 13.51 14.83 53.18
CA GLU A 19 12.53 13.86 52.71
C GLU A 19 11.44 14.59 51.90
N VAL A 20 11.30 14.23 50.63
CA VAL A 20 10.25 14.76 49.74
C VAL A 20 9.11 13.73 49.67
N MET A 21 7.91 14.13 50.11
CA MET A 21 6.71 13.26 50.10
C MET A 21 6.14 13.16 48.68
N LEU A 22 6.23 11.96 48.06
CA LEU A 22 5.77 11.74 46.68
C LEU A 22 4.28 11.40 46.57
N LEU A 23 3.73 10.70 47.58
CA LEU A 23 2.32 10.33 47.68
C LEU A 23 1.97 10.13 49.15
N ASP A 24 0.94 10.85 49.61
CA ASP A 24 0.31 10.61 50.91
C ASP A 24 -1.17 10.25 50.73
N THR A 25 -1.53 9.04 51.13
CA THR A 25 -2.91 8.53 51.04
C THR A 25 -3.84 9.15 52.08
N THR A 26 -3.34 9.85 53.11
CA THR A 26 -4.20 10.49 54.12
C THR A 26 -4.67 11.89 53.73
N GLU A 27 -3.95 12.59 52.85
CA GLU A 27 -4.25 13.98 52.46
C GLU A 27 -5.05 14.11 51.14
N THR A 28 -5.28 12.99 50.44
CA THR A 28 -5.81 12.97 49.08
C THR A 28 -7.21 12.32 49.05
N THR A 29 -8.26 13.07 49.40
CA THR A 29 -9.55 12.49 49.85
C THR A 29 -10.70 12.46 48.83
N SER A 30 -10.49 12.67 47.52
CA SER A 30 -11.63 12.63 46.57
C SER A 30 -11.45 11.92 45.22
N GLU A 31 -10.25 11.44 44.83
CA GLU A 31 -10.06 10.77 43.52
C GLU A 31 -9.00 9.65 43.49
N LEU A 32 -8.63 9.02 44.62
CA LEU A 32 -7.70 7.88 44.62
C LEU A 32 -8.38 6.57 44.19
N GLY A 33 -8.55 6.38 42.89
CA GLY A 33 -9.02 5.13 42.30
C GLY A 33 -7.92 4.06 42.23
N TRP A 34 -7.64 3.36 43.34
CA TRP A 34 -6.74 2.21 43.31
C TRP A 34 -7.37 1.07 42.52
N THR A 35 -6.66 0.56 41.51
CA THR A 35 -7.12 -0.62 40.76
C THR A 35 -6.89 -1.88 41.61
N THR A 36 -7.96 -2.62 41.91
CA THR A 36 -7.89 -3.88 42.65
C THR A 36 -7.98 -5.07 41.68
N TYR A 37 -7.44 -6.23 42.08
CA TYR A 37 -7.65 -7.48 41.35
C TYR A 37 -7.57 -8.66 42.33
N PRO A 38 -8.56 -9.58 42.35
CA PRO A 38 -9.86 -9.45 41.69
C PRO A 38 -10.65 -8.24 42.25
N ASP A 39 -11.65 -7.75 41.51
CA ASP A 39 -12.42 -6.54 41.83
C ASP A 39 -13.11 -6.57 43.21
N THR A 40 -13.13 -7.73 43.88
CA THR A 40 -13.75 -7.99 45.20
C THR A 40 -12.75 -8.28 46.32
N GLY A 41 -11.43 -8.11 46.08
CA GLY A 41 -10.38 -8.52 47.05
C GLY A 41 -9.98 -7.47 48.09
N TRP A 42 -10.26 -6.19 47.85
CA TRP A 42 -9.89 -5.06 48.72
C TRP A 42 -11.03 -4.03 48.73
N ASP A 43 -11.61 -3.77 49.91
CA ASP A 43 -12.66 -2.77 50.10
C ASP A 43 -12.06 -1.44 50.57
N GLU A 44 -12.47 -0.33 49.94
CA GLU A 44 -12.07 1.01 50.36
C GLU A 44 -12.92 1.46 51.56
N VAL A 45 -12.27 1.85 52.66
CA VAL A 45 -12.94 2.32 53.88
C VAL A 45 -12.38 3.69 54.27
N SER A 46 -13.23 4.71 54.27
CA SER A 46 -12.84 6.08 54.62
C SER A 46 -12.77 6.27 56.14
N VAL A 47 -11.63 6.75 56.65
CA VAL A 47 -11.43 7.12 58.06
C VAL A 47 -10.87 8.55 58.10
N LEU A 48 -11.49 9.42 58.91
CA LEU A 48 -11.08 10.82 59.07
C LEU A 48 -9.82 10.94 59.95
N ASP A 49 -8.89 11.79 59.54
CA ASP A 49 -7.82 12.29 60.40
C ASP A 49 -8.25 13.53 61.21
N ASP A 50 -7.37 14.00 62.08
CA ASP A 50 -7.61 15.05 63.06
C ASP A 50 -7.56 16.50 62.53
N ARG A 51 -7.28 16.78 61.24
CA ARG A 51 -6.95 18.16 60.83
C ARG A 51 -7.48 18.69 59.49
N GLY A 52 -8.25 17.93 58.72
CA GLY A 52 -9.16 18.47 57.69
C GLY A 52 -8.61 19.57 56.76
N LYS A 53 -7.51 19.33 56.02
CA LYS A 53 -6.98 20.28 55.01
C LYS A 53 -6.21 19.59 53.86
N LEU A 54 -6.15 20.25 52.69
CA LEU A 54 -5.56 19.81 51.40
C LEU A 54 -4.32 20.67 51.00
N ILE A 55 -3.33 20.16 50.22
CA ILE A 55 -2.53 20.83 49.13
C ILE A 55 -1.28 20.02 48.59
N ARG A 56 -1.15 19.94 47.23
CA ARG A 56 -0.01 20.00 46.22
C ARG A 56 1.33 19.19 46.27
N THR A 57 1.85 18.91 45.05
CA THR A 57 3.01 18.05 44.60
C THR A 57 4.24 18.79 44.02
N PHE A 58 5.47 18.17 44.02
CA PHE A 58 6.39 17.82 42.88
C PHE A 58 7.83 17.29 43.28
N GLU A 59 8.41 16.46 42.37
CA GLU A 59 9.84 16.07 42.06
C GLU A 59 10.61 14.84 42.66
N SER A 60 11.55 14.32 41.84
CA SER A 60 12.17 12.97 41.77
C SER A 60 13.31 12.69 42.78
N ALA A 61 13.32 11.49 43.40
CA ALA A 61 14.34 11.06 44.37
C ALA A 61 15.14 9.80 43.91
N PRO A 62 16.47 9.72 44.14
CA PRO A 62 17.33 8.60 43.73
C PRO A 62 17.15 7.32 44.56
N ARG A 63 16.37 7.37 45.65
CA ARG A 63 15.99 6.22 46.47
C ARG A 63 14.59 6.49 47.02
N MET A 64 13.64 5.59 46.75
CA MET A 64 12.27 5.74 47.21
C MET A 64 12.08 5.01 48.53
N PHE A 65 11.36 5.65 49.45
CA PHE A 65 10.95 5.06 50.72
C PHE A 65 9.43 4.93 50.70
N VAL A 66 8.93 3.75 51.04
CA VAL A 66 7.49 3.51 51.26
C VAL A 66 7.31 3.20 52.73
N THR A 67 6.54 4.05 53.41
CA THR A 67 6.14 3.88 54.79
C THR A 67 4.68 3.42 54.82
N LEU A 68 4.46 2.18 55.25
CA LEU A 68 3.13 1.59 55.40
C LEU A 68 2.68 1.70 56.85
N ARG A 69 1.48 2.26 57.05
CA ARG A 69 0.76 2.23 58.33
C ARG A 69 -0.42 1.27 58.19
N PHE A 70 -0.40 0.16 58.91
CA PHE A 70 -1.41 -0.91 58.74
C PHE A 70 -1.74 -1.63 60.05
N SER A 71 -2.91 -2.25 60.11
CA SER A 71 -3.32 -3.12 61.22
C SER A 71 -3.58 -4.53 60.69
N VAL A 72 -3.21 -5.55 61.46
CA VAL A 72 -3.40 -6.96 61.09
C VAL A 72 -4.16 -7.66 62.20
N ARG A 73 -5.19 -8.40 61.81
CA ARG A 73 -5.94 -9.24 62.73
C ARG A 73 -5.24 -10.59 62.86
N ASP A 74 -5.13 -11.08 64.10
CA ASP A 74 -4.60 -12.41 64.37
C ASP A 74 -5.51 -13.48 63.75
N CYS A 75 -4.94 -14.39 62.96
CA CYS A 75 -5.66 -15.49 62.33
C CYS A 75 -6.35 -16.41 63.37
N ALA A 76 -5.75 -16.59 64.54
CA ALA A 76 -6.32 -17.37 65.64
C ALA A 76 -7.57 -16.71 66.27
N SER A 77 -7.78 -15.41 66.02
CA SER A 77 -8.94 -14.66 66.52
C SER A 77 -10.18 -14.72 65.62
N LEU A 78 -10.08 -15.38 64.47
CA LEU A 78 -11.19 -15.57 63.54
C LEU A 78 -12.07 -16.73 64.03
N ARG A 79 -13.41 -16.56 63.95
CA ARG A 79 -14.36 -17.57 64.44
C ARG A 79 -14.23 -18.93 63.73
N THR A 80 -13.66 -18.94 62.54
CA THR A 80 -13.31 -20.12 61.74
C THR A 80 -11.95 -19.85 61.07
N PRO A 81 -10.82 -20.37 61.59
CA PRO A 81 -9.52 -20.15 60.97
C PRO A 81 -9.46 -20.89 59.62
N LEU A 82 -9.45 -20.12 58.53
CA LEU A 82 -9.24 -20.65 57.18
C LEU A 82 -7.77 -21.08 57.05
N PRO A 83 -7.46 -22.24 56.42
CA PRO A 83 -6.08 -22.67 56.16
C PRO A 83 -5.30 -21.72 55.24
N THR A 84 -5.98 -20.74 54.63
CA THR A 84 -5.44 -19.70 53.76
C THR A 84 -5.15 -18.38 54.47
N CYS A 85 -5.42 -18.26 55.78
CA CYS A 85 -5.19 -17.03 56.54
C CYS A 85 -3.68 -16.71 56.64
N ARG A 86 -3.30 -15.47 56.32
CA ARG A 86 -1.92 -14.98 56.45
C ARG A 86 -1.90 -13.65 57.18
N GLU A 87 -0.86 -13.45 58.00
CA GLU A 87 -0.63 -12.23 58.78
C GLU A 87 0.44 -11.32 58.16
N THR A 88 0.81 -11.62 56.90
CA THR A 88 1.86 -10.93 56.15
C THR A 88 1.32 -10.42 54.81
N LEU A 89 1.75 -9.23 54.40
CA LEU A 89 1.49 -8.67 53.07
C LEU A 89 2.79 -8.65 52.25
N THR A 90 2.72 -8.69 50.93
CA THR A 90 3.93 -8.56 50.08
C THR A 90 3.86 -7.28 49.26
N LEU A 91 4.92 -6.48 49.31
CA LEU A 91 5.04 -5.22 48.61
C LEU A 91 5.82 -5.41 47.30
N TYR A 92 5.32 -4.84 46.20
CA TYR A 92 5.93 -4.89 44.87
C TYR A 92 5.99 -3.48 44.25
N TYR A 93 6.89 -3.26 43.30
CA TYR A 93 6.88 -2.07 42.44
C TYR A 93 7.18 -2.41 40.98
N LYS A 94 6.78 -1.50 40.09
CA LYS A 94 7.14 -1.52 38.68
C LYS A 94 7.36 -0.09 38.18
N GLN A 95 8.47 0.13 37.48
CA GLN A 95 8.72 1.38 36.76
C GLN A 95 8.08 1.29 35.38
N ALA A 96 7.38 2.34 34.95
CA ALA A 96 6.74 2.43 33.64
C ALA A 96 6.80 3.87 33.14
N ASP A 97 7.02 4.05 31.84
CA ASP A 97 7.10 5.38 31.22
C ASP A 97 5.69 5.92 30.86
N SER A 98 4.65 5.08 30.99
CA SER A 98 3.25 5.47 30.81
C SER A 98 2.26 4.59 31.60
N GLN A 99 1.10 5.15 31.96
CA GLN A 99 0.03 4.43 32.67
C GLN A 99 -0.54 3.25 31.86
N ARG A 100 -0.54 3.33 30.52
CA ARG A 100 -0.99 2.24 29.63
C ARG A 100 -0.09 1.01 29.70
N GLU A 101 1.21 1.20 29.88
CA GLU A 101 2.18 0.11 30.05
C GLU A 101 1.93 -0.63 31.37
N LEU A 102 1.67 0.12 32.44
CA LEU A 102 1.33 -0.43 33.75
C LEU A 102 0.05 -1.28 33.69
N MET A 103 -1.01 -0.76 33.07
CA MET A 103 -2.32 -1.45 32.95
C MET A 103 -2.26 -2.75 32.16
N ARG A 104 -1.49 -2.84 31.06
CA ARG A 104 -1.36 -4.10 30.29
C ARG A 104 -0.83 -5.25 31.14
N THR A 105 0.10 -4.95 32.04
CA THR A 105 0.78 -5.97 32.86
C THR A 105 0.12 -6.24 34.20
N TRP A 106 -1.01 -5.60 34.49
CA TRP A 106 -1.77 -5.80 35.72
C TRP A 106 -2.73 -6.99 35.65
N VAL A 107 -3.10 -7.44 34.44
CA VAL A 107 -4.24 -8.35 34.20
C VAL A 107 -3.83 -9.80 33.83
N ALA A 108 -2.54 -10.11 33.68
CA ALA A 108 -2.12 -11.44 33.27
C ALA A 108 -1.75 -12.35 34.46
N GLU A 109 -2.56 -13.37 34.74
CA GLU A 109 -2.04 -14.65 35.23
C GLU A 109 -1.93 -15.65 34.07
N PRO A 110 -0.85 -16.44 34.00
CA PRO A 110 -0.78 -17.61 33.15
C PRO A 110 -1.52 -18.79 33.80
N SER A 111 -2.21 -19.56 32.98
CA SER A 111 -2.52 -20.94 33.27
C SER A 111 -1.23 -21.72 33.52
N SER A 112 -1.23 -22.55 34.58
CA SER A 112 -0.22 -23.54 34.99
C SER A 112 0.94 -23.06 35.88
N GLY A 113 0.79 -23.30 37.19
CA GLY A 113 1.68 -24.18 37.96
C GLY A 113 3.14 -23.80 38.25
N GLU A 114 3.69 -22.70 37.72
CA GLU A 114 5.08 -22.30 37.98
C GLU A 114 5.21 -20.94 38.69
N LYS A 115 6.19 -20.89 39.60
CA LYS A 115 6.46 -19.87 40.62
C LYS A 115 6.20 -18.41 40.21
N GLU A 116 5.42 -17.73 41.07
CA GLU A 116 5.30 -16.27 41.29
C GLU A 116 6.31 -15.37 40.56
N THR A 117 6.05 -15.00 39.30
CA THR A 117 6.59 -13.76 38.73
C THR A 117 5.53 -13.08 37.89
N ARG A 118 4.89 -12.03 38.42
CA ARG A 118 4.11 -11.07 37.63
C ARG A 118 5.07 -10.38 36.65
N GLU A 119 4.83 -10.48 35.34
CA GLU A 119 5.76 -10.03 34.30
C GLU A 119 6.15 -8.53 34.48
N GLY A 120 7.42 -8.29 34.82
CA GLY A 120 7.98 -6.95 35.02
C GLY A 120 7.70 -6.30 36.38
N TRP A 121 7.12 -6.99 37.36
CA TRP A 121 6.98 -6.51 38.74
C TRP A 121 8.10 -7.02 39.63
N VAL A 122 8.72 -6.14 40.41
CA VAL A 122 9.83 -6.48 41.31
C VAL A 122 9.33 -6.52 42.75
N LYS A 123 9.58 -7.64 43.45
CA LYS A 123 9.26 -7.81 44.86
C LYS A 123 10.16 -6.93 45.72
N ILE A 124 9.59 -6.07 46.57
CA ILE A 124 10.32 -5.23 47.52
C ILE A 124 10.59 -6.03 48.80
N ASP A 125 9.54 -6.52 49.47
CA ASP A 125 9.66 -7.31 50.69
C ASP A 125 8.33 -8.02 51.04
N THR A 126 8.39 -9.04 51.89
CA THR A 126 7.22 -9.60 52.58
C THR A 126 7.16 -9.04 54.00
N ILE A 127 6.12 -8.26 54.29
CA ILE A 127 5.98 -7.43 55.48
C ILE A 127 5.04 -8.12 56.48
N ALA A 128 5.56 -8.38 57.68
CA ALA A 128 4.80 -8.86 58.82
C ALA A 128 4.46 -7.70 59.79
N ALA A 129 3.34 -7.85 60.50
CA ALA A 129 3.00 -6.96 61.62
C ALA A 129 3.87 -7.26 62.84
N ASP A 130 4.27 -6.21 63.57
CA ASP A 130 4.94 -6.35 64.88
C ASP A 130 3.91 -6.71 65.98
N LYS A 131 2.65 -6.27 65.81
CA LYS A 131 1.53 -6.58 66.69
C LYS A 131 0.28 -6.89 65.87
N SER A 132 -0.38 -8.01 66.17
CA SER A 132 -1.70 -8.38 65.65
C SER A 132 -2.79 -8.21 66.74
N PHE A 133 -4.06 -8.07 66.35
CA PHE A 133 -5.17 -7.88 67.31
C PHE A 133 -6.14 -9.07 67.35
N SER A 134 -6.66 -9.40 68.54
CA SER A 134 -7.42 -10.63 68.79
C SER A 134 -8.87 -10.50 69.31
N LYS A 135 -9.39 -9.29 69.65
CA LYS A 135 -10.84 -9.01 69.85
C LYS A 135 -11.13 -7.51 70.10
N VAL A 136 -12.33 -7.05 69.72
CA VAL A 136 -12.89 -5.74 70.08
C VAL A 136 -13.51 -5.84 71.47
N GLU A 137 -13.00 -5.10 72.45
CA GLU A 137 -13.66 -4.95 73.75
C GLU A 137 -14.83 -3.95 73.64
N PRO A 138 -16.01 -4.25 74.21
CA PRO A 138 -17.13 -3.32 74.24
C PRO A 138 -16.81 -2.18 75.20
N SER A 139 -16.57 -0.97 74.69
CA SER A 139 -16.44 0.21 75.53
C SER A 139 -17.81 0.58 76.11
N SER A 140 -17.95 0.45 77.43
CA SER A 140 -19.01 1.14 78.18
C SER A 140 -18.96 2.65 77.90
N PRO A 141 -20.10 3.33 77.74
CA PRO A 141 -20.09 4.79 77.60
C PRO A 141 -19.63 5.37 78.94
N HIS A 142 -18.71 6.34 78.89
CA HIS A 142 -18.05 7.00 80.05
C HIS A 142 -16.75 6.35 80.56
N GLN A 143 -15.76 6.19 79.69
CA GLN A 143 -14.38 6.47 80.09
C GLN A 143 -13.51 6.82 78.86
N TYR A 144 -13.09 8.07 78.77
CA TYR A 144 -12.11 8.54 77.78
C TYR A 144 -10.72 8.12 78.28
N GLN A 145 -10.12 7.09 77.68
CA GLN A 145 -8.72 6.73 77.91
C GLN A 145 -7.84 7.28 76.77
N PRO A 146 -6.74 8.00 77.06
CA PRO A 146 -5.93 8.69 76.04
C PRO A 146 -4.95 7.80 75.26
N ASN A 147 -5.00 6.47 75.41
CA ASN A 147 -4.04 5.53 74.80
C ASN A 147 -4.64 4.62 73.70
N ARG A 148 -5.46 5.17 72.79
CA ARG A 148 -5.91 4.43 71.58
C ARG A 148 -4.83 4.28 70.50
N TYR A 149 -3.67 4.92 70.63
CA TYR A 149 -2.62 4.98 69.61
C TYR A 149 -1.66 3.77 69.54
N SER A 150 -1.91 2.68 70.29
CA SER A 150 -1.00 1.52 70.40
C SER A 150 -1.22 0.39 69.37
N ARG A 151 -2.06 0.57 68.34
CA ARG A 151 -2.57 -0.57 67.53
C ARG A 151 -2.23 -0.54 66.02
N ILE A 152 -1.41 0.40 65.57
CA ILE A 152 -1.02 0.56 64.16
C ILE A 152 0.45 0.16 63.99
N ASN A 153 0.73 -0.74 63.05
CA ASN A 153 2.09 -1.12 62.65
C ASN A 153 2.62 -0.10 61.64
N ILE A 154 3.86 0.35 61.82
CA ILE A 154 4.53 1.27 60.89
C ILE A 154 5.79 0.58 60.36
N LYS A 155 5.86 0.35 59.05
CA LYS A 155 7.01 -0.27 58.39
C LYS A 155 7.46 0.58 57.23
N THR A 156 8.74 0.99 57.26
CA THR A 156 9.38 1.69 56.14
C THR A 156 10.27 0.71 55.36
N ARG A 157 10.18 0.77 54.03
CA ARG A 157 11.04 0.03 53.11
C ARG A 157 11.62 0.98 52.09
N SER A 158 12.93 0.88 51.88
CA SER A 158 13.58 1.57 50.77
C SER A 158 13.67 0.63 49.58
N PHE A 159 13.29 1.10 48.41
CA PHE A 159 13.61 0.47 47.15
C PHE A 159 14.13 1.56 46.22
N ALA A 160 15.02 1.19 45.33
CA ALA A 160 15.49 2.09 44.31
C ALA A 160 14.97 1.54 42.97
N PRO A 161 14.77 2.38 41.96
CA PRO A 161 15.21 2.01 40.63
C PRO A 161 16.72 1.63 40.70
N LEU A 162 17.41 1.17 39.69
CA LEU A 162 17.98 2.10 38.74
C LEU A 162 18.63 1.21 37.68
N THR A 163 17.89 0.98 36.59
CA THR A 163 18.55 1.06 35.31
C THR A 163 19.29 2.40 35.28
N ARG A 164 20.44 2.49 34.60
CA ARG A 164 21.26 3.72 34.46
C ARG A 164 22.18 4.12 35.63
N PHE A 165 22.12 3.49 36.81
CA PHE A 165 22.96 3.90 37.96
C PHE A 165 23.60 2.70 38.67
N GLU A 166 24.78 2.92 39.26
CA GLU A 166 25.53 1.94 40.05
C GLU A 166 25.67 2.39 41.52
N PRO A 167 25.80 1.46 42.47
CA PRO A 167 26.02 1.82 43.86
C PRO A 167 27.40 2.47 44.06
N ASN A 168 27.44 3.56 44.83
CA ASN A 168 28.71 4.13 45.32
C ASN A 168 29.41 3.11 46.25
N VAL A 169 30.72 3.27 46.48
CA VAL A 169 31.63 2.36 47.23
C VAL A 169 31.06 1.92 48.60
N ASN A 170 30.28 2.77 49.28
CA ASN A 170 29.67 2.48 50.59
C ASN A 170 28.18 2.08 50.53
N GLY A 171 27.58 1.94 49.34
CA GLY A 171 26.17 1.59 49.15
C GLY A 171 25.16 2.65 49.62
N SER A 172 25.64 3.83 50.00
CA SER A 172 24.85 4.92 50.57
C SER A 172 24.15 5.80 49.51
N ALA A 173 24.66 5.81 48.28
CA ALA A 173 24.14 6.60 47.16
C ALA A 173 24.27 5.83 45.84
N CYS A 174 23.46 6.21 44.84
CA CYS A 174 23.56 5.66 43.49
C CYS A 174 24.14 6.71 42.54
N LEU A 175 25.20 6.34 41.83
CA LEU A 175 25.91 7.18 40.87
C LEU A 175 25.42 6.86 39.46
N ALA A 176 25.18 7.88 38.65
CA ALA A 176 24.80 7.69 37.26
C ALA A 176 25.94 6.99 36.52
N CYS A 177 25.62 6.06 35.62
CA CYS A 177 26.64 5.40 34.81
C CYS A 177 27.45 6.47 34.05
N PRO A 178 28.79 6.45 34.13
CA PRO A 178 29.61 7.45 33.46
C PRO A 178 29.50 7.33 31.93
N VAL A 179 29.84 8.40 31.22
CA VAL A 179 29.88 8.41 29.75
C VAL A 179 30.78 7.29 29.24
N GLY A 180 30.30 6.53 28.25
CA GLY A 180 30.94 5.31 27.74
C GLY A 180 30.47 4.02 28.44
N TYR A 181 29.66 4.12 29.50
CA TYR A 181 29.06 3.00 30.22
C TYR A 181 27.53 3.07 30.16
N PHE A 182 26.88 1.94 30.36
CA PHE A 182 25.42 1.81 30.39
C PHE A 182 24.96 0.73 31.36
N LYS A 183 23.67 0.79 31.73
CA LYS A 183 23.03 -0.27 32.52
C LYS A 183 21.57 -0.43 32.15
N SER A 184 21.26 -1.51 31.42
CA SER A 184 19.94 -1.80 30.87
C SER A 184 19.01 -2.56 31.84
N VAL A 185 19.57 -3.22 32.85
CA VAL A 185 18.82 -4.03 33.84
C VAL A 185 18.99 -3.44 35.23
N SER A 186 17.93 -3.40 36.02
CA SER A 186 17.98 -2.99 37.43
C SER A 186 18.71 -4.03 38.26
N GLY A 187 19.58 -3.61 39.17
CA GLY A 187 20.35 -4.52 40.01
C GLY A 187 21.48 -3.82 40.75
N SER A 188 22.21 -4.57 41.57
CA SER A 188 23.36 -4.07 42.35
C SER A 188 24.67 -4.06 41.57
N ASP A 189 24.68 -4.62 40.36
CA ASP A 189 25.87 -4.75 39.53
C ASP A 189 26.38 -3.38 39.04
N PRO A 190 27.71 -3.22 38.85
CA PRO A 190 28.29 -2.00 38.30
C PRO A 190 27.88 -1.77 36.84
N CYS A 191 28.06 -0.54 36.35
CA CYS A 191 27.77 -0.19 34.97
C CYS A 191 28.69 -0.94 34.00
N SER A 192 28.14 -1.34 32.85
CA SER A 192 28.89 -2.07 31.81
C SER A 192 29.44 -1.12 30.75
N VAL A 193 30.62 -1.41 30.22
CA VAL A 193 31.22 -0.65 29.11
C VAL A 193 30.34 -0.80 27.87
N CYS A 194 30.19 0.27 27.08
CA CYS A 194 29.48 0.20 25.81
C CYS A 194 30.13 -0.82 24.86
N PRO A 195 29.33 -1.71 24.25
CA PRO A 195 29.86 -2.71 23.32
C PRO A 195 30.37 -2.06 22.02
N PRO A 196 31.17 -2.79 21.22
CA PRO A 196 31.75 -2.27 19.99
C PRO A 196 30.73 -1.59 19.06
N ASN A 197 31.18 -0.55 18.37
CA ASN A 197 30.37 0.27 17.45
C ASN A 197 29.15 0.96 18.08
N SER A 198 29.14 1.12 19.40
CA SER A 198 28.14 1.92 20.12
C SER A 198 28.80 2.98 21.01
N ARG A 199 28.01 3.92 21.54
CA ARG A 199 28.44 4.96 22.48
C ARG A 199 27.28 5.48 23.33
N THR A 200 27.59 6.09 24.45
CA THR A 200 26.67 6.96 25.21
C THR A 200 27.23 8.38 25.22
N SER A 201 26.35 9.37 25.14
CA SER A 201 26.70 10.80 25.13
C SER A 201 26.39 11.49 26.45
N GLN A 202 25.64 10.81 27.33
CA GLN A 202 25.15 11.34 28.60
C GLN A 202 25.37 10.32 29.71
N GLU A 203 25.61 10.81 30.93
CA GLU A 203 25.62 9.99 32.13
C GLU A 203 24.23 9.40 32.38
N GLY A 204 24.16 8.23 33.01
CA GLY A 204 22.88 7.61 33.31
C GLY A 204 22.18 7.03 32.07
N SER A 205 22.94 6.42 31.17
CA SER A 205 22.38 5.78 29.96
C SER A 205 21.95 4.33 30.23
N SER A 206 20.76 3.95 29.79
CA SER A 206 20.25 2.56 29.89
C SER A 206 20.57 1.73 28.64
N VAL A 207 21.04 2.37 27.58
CA VAL A 207 21.38 1.77 26.29
C VAL A 207 22.53 2.54 25.66
N CYS A 208 23.42 1.86 24.95
CA CYS A 208 24.42 2.52 24.12
C CYS A 208 23.89 2.69 22.70
N GLU A 209 23.82 3.91 22.21
CA GLU A 209 23.39 4.21 20.84
C GLU A 209 24.42 3.70 19.82
N CYS A 210 23.96 3.17 18.70
CA CYS A 210 24.87 2.75 17.63
C CYS A 210 25.54 3.95 16.95
N ARG A 211 26.81 3.78 16.58
CA ARG A 211 27.53 4.76 15.77
C ARG A 211 26.93 4.80 14.36
N SER A 212 27.08 5.94 13.69
CA SER A 212 26.60 6.12 12.31
C SER A 212 27.10 4.98 11.40
N GLY A 213 26.18 4.36 10.66
CA GLY A 213 26.47 3.21 9.79
C GLY A 213 26.36 1.84 10.44
N PHE A 214 26.17 1.77 11.77
CA PHE A 214 25.98 0.53 12.53
C PHE A 214 24.58 0.48 13.15
N TYR A 215 24.06 -0.72 13.34
CA TYR A 215 22.69 -0.93 13.78
C TYR A 215 22.59 -2.16 14.69
N ARG A 216 21.47 -2.28 15.41
CA ARG A 216 21.05 -3.48 16.14
C ARG A 216 19.71 -3.96 15.58
N ALA A 217 19.59 -5.26 15.35
CA ALA A 217 18.34 -5.90 14.97
C ALA A 217 17.38 -5.93 16.18
N ALA A 218 16.08 -6.12 15.93
CA ALA A 218 15.06 -6.11 16.98
C ALA A 218 15.27 -7.18 18.07
N ASN A 219 15.92 -8.30 17.72
CA ASN A 219 16.18 -9.41 18.63
C ASN A 219 17.53 -9.29 19.36
N ASP A 220 18.34 -8.27 19.05
CA ASP A 220 19.65 -8.08 19.64
C ASP A 220 19.50 -7.47 21.05
N ALA A 221 20.20 -8.02 22.06
CA ALA A 221 20.23 -7.44 23.39
C ALA A 221 20.92 -6.06 23.41
N ASN A 222 20.58 -5.18 24.35
CA ASN A 222 21.23 -3.86 24.48
C ASN A 222 22.75 -3.95 24.74
N SER A 223 23.23 -5.10 25.25
CA SER A 223 24.64 -5.42 25.47
C SER A 223 25.37 -5.94 24.23
N SER A 224 24.67 -6.24 23.14
CA SER A 224 25.28 -6.69 21.88
C SER A 224 26.00 -5.55 21.16
N ALA A 225 27.03 -5.90 20.37
CA ALA A 225 27.72 -4.95 19.51
C ALA A 225 26.80 -4.49 18.35
N CYS A 226 26.94 -3.23 17.94
CA CYS A 226 26.26 -2.80 16.72
C CYS A 226 27.00 -3.35 15.48
N THR A 227 26.22 -3.81 14.51
CA THR A 227 26.67 -4.52 13.30
C THR A 227 26.32 -3.72 12.04
N THR A 228 26.92 -4.05 10.90
CA THR A 228 26.66 -3.36 9.62
C THR A 228 26.06 -4.30 8.60
N PRO A 229 25.47 -3.78 7.51
CA PRO A 229 25.17 -4.60 6.34
C PRO A 229 26.45 -5.24 5.77
N PRO A 230 26.36 -6.42 5.16
CA PRO A 230 27.52 -7.12 4.61
C PRO A 230 28.05 -6.44 3.34
N SER A 231 29.29 -6.76 2.98
CA SER A 231 29.89 -6.42 1.69
C SER A 231 29.24 -7.20 0.53
N SER A 232 29.59 -6.88 -0.72
CA SER A 232 29.05 -7.62 -1.87
C SER A 232 29.60 -9.06 -1.93
N PRO A 233 28.81 -10.03 -2.42
CA PRO A 233 29.32 -11.38 -2.71
C PRO A 233 30.50 -11.34 -3.68
N VAL A 234 31.36 -12.35 -3.63
CA VAL A 234 32.56 -12.42 -4.48
C VAL A 234 32.53 -13.62 -5.43
N SER A 235 33.28 -13.55 -6.52
CA SER A 235 33.40 -14.64 -7.51
C SER A 235 32.07 -15.15 -8.06
N LEU A 236 31.18 -14.25 -8.47
CA LEU A 236 29.95 -14.62 -9.18
C LEU A 236 30.30 -15.20 -10.57
N THR A 237 29.75 -16.37 -10.87
CA THR A 237 29.96 -17.14 -12.11
C THR A 237 28.64 -17.74 -12.57
N TRP A 238 28.54 -18.10 -13.85
CA TRP A 238 27.35 -18.70 -14.44
C TRP A 238 27.71 -19.84 -15.41
N GLU A 239 26.87 -20.86 -15.49
CA GLU A 239 27.03 -22.04 -16.37
C GLU A 239 25.66 -22.53 -16.89
N TYR A 240 25.61 -23.16 -18.08
CA TYR A 240 24.40 -23.82 -18.58
C TYR A 240 24.19 -25.18 -17.90
N GLU A 241 22.95 -25.46 -17.47
CA GLU A 241 22.61 -26.75 -16.84
C GLU A 241 22.16 -27.76 -17.92
N SER A 242 22.86 -28.88 -18.02
CA SER A 242 22.77 -29.83 -19.16
C SER A 242 21.51 -30.71 -19.20
N GLY A 243 20.66 -30.67 -18.17
CA GLY A 243 19.43 -31.47 -18.08
C GLY A 243 18.14 -30.68 -18.36
N ASP A 244 17.91 -29.60 -17.61
CA ASP A 244 16.59 -28.93 -17.52
C ASP A 244 16.47 -27.60 -18.30
N GLY A 245 17.51 -27.21 -19.04
CA GLY A 245 17.45 -26.03 -19.92
C GLY A 245 17.43 -24.67 -19.19
N GLY A 246 18.28 -24.52 -18.16
CA GLY A 246 18.44 -23.29 -17.37
C GLY A 246 19.90 -22.79 -17.27
N VAL A 247 20.08 -21.63 -16.63
CA VAL A 247 21.39 -21.06 -16.30
C VAL A 247 21.60 -21.10 -14.79
N SER A 248 22.66 -21.77 -14.35
CA SER A 248 23.03 -21.87 -12.95
C SER A 248 24.04 -20.80 -12.57
N LEU A 249 23.75 -20.06 -11.50
CA LEU A 249 24.61 -19.03 -10.91
C LEU A 249 25.26 -19.55 -9.64
N ARG A 250 26.56 -19.28 -9.47
CA ARG A 250 27.33 -19.64 -8.28
C ARG A 250 28.19 -18.47 -7.82
N TRP A 251 28.24 -18.25 -6.51
CA TRP A 251 29.09 -17.22 -5.89
C TRP A 251 29.74 -17.71 -4.59
N ARG A 252 30.61 -16.88 -4.02
CA ARG A 252 31.17 -17.05 -2.67
C ARG A 252 30.62 -15.97 -1.72
N PRO A 253 30.55 -16.25 -0.41
CA PRO A 253 30.09 -15.29 0.58
C PRO A 253 30.89 -13.98 0.57
N PRO A 254 30.32 -12.87 1.09
CA PRO A 254 31.03 -11.61 1.24
C PRO A 254 32.30 -11.74 2.10
N VAL A 255 33.32 -10.95 1.79
CA VAL A 255 34.57 -10.92 2.58
C VAL A 255 34.32 -10.37 3.98
N ASP A 256 33.50 -9.34 4.06
CA ASP A 256 33.00 -8.78 5.31
C ASP A 256 31.50 -9.05 5.44
N MET A 257 31.11 -9.78 6.49
CA MET A 257 29.71 -10.10 6.81
C MET A 257 29.05 -9.03 7.69
N GLY A 258 29.76 -7.96 8.05
CA GLY A 258 29.27 -6.87 8.88
C GLY A 258 29.16 -7.23 10.36
N GLY A 259 29.95 -8.21 10.83
CA GLY A 259 29.98 -8.67 12.21
C GLY A 259 28.88 -9.67 12.59
N ARG A 260 28.16 -10.22 11.62
CA ARG A 260 27.10 -11.23 11.81
C ARG A 260 27.45 -12.51 11.06
N SER A 261 26.99 -13.65 11.56
CA SER A 261 27.23 -14.97 10.93
C SER A 261 26.15 -15.35 9.93
N GLU A 262 24.97 -14.75 10.10
CA GLU A 262 23.79 -14.93 9.28
C GLU A 262 23.82 -13.97 8.09
N VAL A 263 23.97 -14.55 6.90
CA VAL A 263 23.89 -13.83 5.63
C VAL A 263 22.99 -14.62 4.71
N TRP A 264 22.06 -13.94 4.05
CA TRP A 264 21.25 -14.50 2.97
C TRP A 264 21.33 -13.62 1.73
N TYR A 265 20.96 -14.20 0.61
CA TYR A 265 21.11 -13.59 -0.70
C TYR A 265 19.76 -13.32 -1.36
N GLY A 266 19.74 -12.25 -2.16
CA GLY A 266 18.64 -11.92 -3.05
C GLY A 266 19.16 -11.74 -4.47
N VAL A 267 18.37 -12.19 -5.45
CA VAL A 267 18.75 -12.16 -6.86
C VAL A 267 17.82 -11.25 -7.65
N VAL A 268 18.43 -10.26 -8.30
CA VAL A 268 17.76 -9.27 -9.15
C VAL A 268 18.05 -9.63 -10.59
N CYS A 269 17.01 -9.84 -11.39
CA CYS A 269 17.11 -10.19 -12.81
C CYS A 269 16.61 -9.05 -13.69
N ARG A 270 17.43 -8.65 -14.67
CA ARG A 270 17.09 -7.66 -15.68
C ARG A 270 17.41 -8.13 -17.10
N ILE A 271 16.67 -7.63 -18.06
CA ILE A 271 16.88 -7.82 -19.50
C ILE A 271 17.48 -6.55 -20.08
N CYS A 272 18.65 -6.67 -20.71
CA CYS A 272 19.38 -5.55 -21.29
C CYS A 272 19.45 -5.67 -22.82
N PRO A 273 19.46 -4.54 -23.56
CA PRO A 273 19.48 -4.54 -25.02
C PRO A 273 20.82 -5.02 -25.62
N SER A 274 21.92 -4.98 -24.86
CA SER A 274 23.25 -5.41 -25.33
C SER A 274 24.14 -5.84 -24.16
N PRO A 275 25.07 -6.80 -24.36
CA PRO A 275 26.05 -7.22 -23.36
C PRO A 275 27.09 -6.15 -23.01
N THR A 276 27.26 -5.12 -23.83
CA THR A 276 28.25 -4.03 -23.60
C THR A 276 27.66 -2.80 -22.92
N PHE A 277 26.36 -2.80 -22.60
CA PHE A 277 25.69 -1.63 -22.04
C PHE A 277 25.86 -1.55 -20.51
N SER A 278 26.35 -0.40 -20.04
CA SER A 278 26.75 -0.17 -18.64
C SER A 278 25.73 0.61 -17.80
N ASN A 279 24.63 1.10 -18.38
CA ASN A 279 23.60 1.85 -17.65
C ASN A 279 22.44 0.93 -17.22
N PRO A 280 22.28 0.59 -15.92
CA PRO A 280 21.23 -0.31 -15.43
C PRO A 280 19.81 0.24 -15.60
N ALA A 281 19.65 1.56 -15.77
CA ALA A 281 18.35 2.21 -15.93
C ALA A 281 17.68 1.94 -17.29
N ALA A 282 18.45 1.49 -18.29
CA ALA A 282 17.94 1.12 -19.61
C ALA A 282 17.51 -0.36 -19.71
N CYS A 283 17.79 -1.16 -18.68
CA CYS A 283 17.41 -2.58 -18.64
C CYS A 283 16.03 -2.74 -17.99
N SER A 284 15.16 -3.55 -18.60
CA SER A 284 13.85 -3.88 -18.05
C SER A 284 13.95 -5.00 -17.02
N TRP A 285 12.97 -5.11 -16.14
CA TRP A 285 12.87 -6.26 -15.24
C TRP A 285 12.58 -7.54 -16.03
N CYS A 286 13.13 -8.67 -15.56
CA CYS A 286 12.72 -9.97 -16.10
C CYS A 286 11.21 -10.17 -15.85
N GLY A 287 10.49 -10.67 -16.86
CA GLY A 287 9.06 -10.97 -16.73
C GLY A 287 8.78 -12.17 -15.82
N GLU A 288 7.52 -12.35 -15.42
CA GLU A 288 7.07 -13.43 -14.52
C GLU A 288 7.33 -14.86 -15.04
N GLY A 289 7.70 -15.01 -16.32
CA GLY A 289 8.05 -16.29 -16.90
C GLY A 289 9.37 -16.88 -16.39
N VAL A 290 10.32 -16.05 -15.91
CA VAL A 290 11.61 -16.53 -15.40
C VAL A 290 11.45 -17.06 -13.98
N THR A 291 11.83 -18.31 -13.75
CA THR A 291 11.70 -18.95 -12.43
C THR A 291 13.07 -19.21 -11.80
N PHE A 292 13.13 -19.13 -10.47
CA PHE A 292 14.36 -19.28 -9.68
C PHE A 292 14.25 -20.50 -8.78
N SER A 293 15.19 -21.44 -8.91
CA SER A 293 15.27 -22.63 -8.07
C SER A 293 16.54 -22.57 -7.22
N PRO A 294 16.45 -22.66 -5.87
CA PRO A 294 15.25 -22.96 -5.07
C PRO A 294 14.34 -21.75 -4.77
N SER A 295 14.88 -20.53 -4.76
CA SER A 295 14.12 -19.30 -4.54
C SER A 295 14.86 -18.09 -5.11
N GLN A 296 14.17 -16.96 -5.27
CA GLN A 296 14.79 -15.69 -5.71
C GLN A 296 15.35 -14.85 -4.54
N THR A 297 14.72 -14.96 -3.37
CA THR A 297 15.07 -14.22 -2.15
C THR A 297 15.26 -15.18 -0.98
N ASN A 298 15.85 -14.67 0.11
CA ASN A 298 16.14 -15.45 1.33
C ASN A 298 16.99 -16.71 1.07
N LEU A 299 17.88 -16.65 0.08
CA LEU A 299 18.76 -17.75 -0.26
C LEU A 299 19.86 -17.87 0.81
N LYS A 300 19.91 -18.99 1.53
CA LYS A 300 21.01 -19.30 2.45
C LYS A 300 22.19 -19.99 1.77
N GLN A 301 21.97 -20.52 0.57
CA GLN A 301 22.99 -21.16 -0.25
C GLN A 301 23.56 -20.18 -1.29
N THR A 302 24.76 -20.51 -1.81
CA THR A 302 25.46 -19.69 -2.81
C THR A 302 25.31 -20.18 -4.25
N LYS A 303 24.18 -20.85 -4.53
CA LYS A 303 23.78 -21.35 -5.86
C LYS A 303 22.30 -21.03 -6.11
N VAL A 304 21.97 -20.57 -7.31
CA VAL A 304 20.58 -20.50 -7.80
C VAL A 304 20.55 -20.87 -9.28
N THR A 305 19.51 -21.57 -9.74
CA THR A 305 19.28 -21.83 -11.17
C THR A 305 18.11 -20.97 -11.67
N LEU A 306 18.33 -20.28 -12.79
CA LEU A 306 17.33 -19.51 -13.53
C LEU A 306 16.81 -20.34 -14.69
N ASN A 307 15.50 -20.56 -14.74
CA ASN A 307 14.82 -21.33 -15.77
C ASN A 307 13.88 -20.45 -16.61
N ASN A 308 13.42 -20.99 -17.74
CA ASN A 308 12.50 -20.30 -18.68
C ASN A 308 13.05 -18.95 -19.18
N LEU A 309 14.35 -18.90 -19.45
CA LEU A 309 14.99 -17.73 -20.05
C LEU A 309 14.64 -17.63 -21.53
N LEU A 310 14.40 -16.40 -22.00
CA LEU A 310 14.18 -16.10 -23.42
C LEU A 310 15.49 -16.31 -24.18
N THR A 311 15.42 -16.82 -25.42
CA THR A 311 16.60 -17.06 -26.27
C THR A 311 17.07 -15.78 -26.97
N ARG A 312 18.39 -15.65 -27.23
CA ARG A 312 19.02 -14.45 -27.83
C ARG A 312 18.81 -13.18 -27.00
N VAL A 313 18.62 -13.30 -25.70
CA VAL A 313 18.39 -12.17 -24.79
C VAL A 313 19.58 -12.04 -23.85
N THR A 314 20.01 -10.80 -23.61
CA THR A 314 21.06 -10.51 -22.64
C THR A 314 20.44 -10.25 -21.28
N TYR A 315 20.80 -11.09 -20.31
CA TYR A 315 20.39 -10.96 -18.92
C TYR A 315 21.50 -10.32 -18.10
N LEU A 316 21.13 -9.38 -17.23
CA LEU A 316 21.97 -8.82 -16.19
C LEU A 316 21.44 -9.30 -14.84
N ILE A 317 22.25 -10.05 -14.13
CA ILE A 317 21.90 -10.57 -12.82
C ILE A 317 22.72 -9.86 -11.75
N GLN A 318 22.07 -9.42 -10.68
CA GLN A 318 22.72 -8.86 -9.51
C GLN A 318 22.41 -9.72 -8.29
N VAL A 319 23.44 -10.15 -7.57
CA VAL A 319 23.30 -10.92 -6.34
C VAL A 319 23.63 -10.00 -5.16
N GLN A 320 22.63 -9.75 -4.33
CA GLN A 320 22.70 -8.91 -3.13
C GLN A 320 22.96 -9.78 -1.90
N ALA A 321 23.85 -9.33 -1.01
CA ALA A 321 24.02 -9.92 0.31
C ALA A 321 23.27 -9.10 1.36
N MET A 322 22.55 -9.77 2.25
CA MET A 322 21.74 -9.17 3.31
C MET A 322 21.91 -9.92 4.63
N ASN A 323 21.72 -9.20 5.72
CA ASN A 323 21.63 -9.68 7.10
C ASN A 323 20.51 -8.92 7.84
N GLU A 324 20.29 -9.21 9.11
CA GLU A 324 19.18 -8.65 9.92
C GLU A 324 19.20 -7.12 10.07
N VAL A 325 20.37 -6.48 9.92
CA VAL A 325 20.51 -5.02 9.99
C VAL A 325 20.46 -4.35 8.63
N SER A 326 20.43 -5.12 7.53
CA SER A 326 20.46 -4.57 6.18
C SER A 326 19.22 -3.75 5.85
N SER A 327 18.08 -4.07 6.47
CA SER A 327 16.82 -3.31 6.35
C SER A 327 16.83 -1.97 7.10
N LEU A 328 17.71 -1.81 8.08
CA LEU A 328 17.86 -0.59 8.89
C LEU A 328 18.79 0.43 8.23
N SER A 329 19.55 0.01 7.22
CA SER A 329 20.45 0.89 6.48
C SER A 329 19.69 1.78 5.50
N PRO A 330 20.01 3.08 5.41
CA PRO A 330 19.45 3.95 4.38
C PRO A 330 20.03 3.69 2.98
N PHE A 331 21.08 2.86 2.88
CA PHE A 331 21.73 2.51 1.62
C PHE A 331 21.24 1.15 1.10
N PRO A 332 21.13 0.96 -0.23
CA PRO A 332 20.75 -0.32 -0.79
C PRO A 332 21.79 -1.41 -0.49
N ALA A 333 21.32 -2.65 -0.42
CA ALA A 333 22.17 -3.82 -0.23
C ALA A 333 23.27 -3.87 -1.31
N ARG A 334 24.50 -4.13 -0.88
CA ARG A 334 25.64 -4.25 -1.80
C ARG A 334 25.50 -5.51 -2.65
N TYR A 335 25.84 -5.39 -3.92
CA TYR A 335 25.68 -6.47 -4.89
C TYR A 335 26.90 -6.65 -5.76
N THR A 336 27.02 -7.85 -6.31
CA THR A 336 27.90 -8.15 -7.44
C THR A 336 27.02 -8.50 -8.64
N SER A 337 27.46 -8.17 -9.85
CA SER A 337 26.67 -8.38 -11.06
C SER A 337 27.42 -9.17 -12.11
N ILE A 338 26.68 -9.98 -12.86
CA ILE A 338 27.18 -10.69 -14.04
C ILE A 338 26.16 -10.57 -15.16
N ASN A 339 26.64 -10.50 -16.40
CA ASN A 339 25.79 -10.55 -17.57
C ASN A 339 26.08 -11.80 -18.40
N PHE A 340 25.06 -12.29 -19.08
CA PHE A 340 25.18 -13.36 -20.04
C PHE A 340 24.10 -13.22 -21.11
N THR A 341 24.42 -13.68 -22.31
CA THR A 341 23.46 -13.73 -23.41
C THR A 341 23.06 -15.18 -23.62
N THR A 342 21.77 -15.48 -23.53
CA THR A 342 21.25 -16.81 -23.82
C THR A 342 21.47 -17.13 -25.30
N SER A 343 22.13 -18.24 -25.61
CA SER A 343 22.29 -18.68 -26.99
C SER A 343 20.95 -19.18 -27.57
N GLN A 344 20.90 -19.41 -28.88
CA GLN A 344 19.90 -20.32 -29.45
C GLN A 344 20.07 -21.69 -28.76
N SER A 345 18.97 -22.34 -28.40
CA SER A 345 18.94 -23.73 -27.91
C SER A 345 18.20 -24.60 -28.93
N VAL A 346 18.27 -25.93 -28.84
CA VAL A 346 17.48 -26.79 -29.74
C VAL A 346 15.97 -26.54 -29.53
N PRO A 347 15.12 -26.74 -30.56
CA PRO A 347 13.68 -26.54 -30.42
C PRO A 347 13.07 -27.43 -29.33
N SER A 348 11.96 -27.03 -28.72
CA SER A 348 11.20 -27.92 -27.83
C SER A 348 10.54 -29.07 -28.59
N THR A 349 9.94 -30.03 -27.87
CA THR A 349 9.10 -31.07 -28.49
C THR A 349 7.96 -30.44 -29.30
N VAL A 350 7.61 -31.06 -30.43
CA VAL A 350 6.38 -30.74 -31.15
C VAL A 350 5.18 -31.22 -30.31
N PRO A 351 4.18 -30.36 -30.04
CA PRO A 351 3.18 -30.63 -29.01
C PRO A 351 2.17 -31.71 -29.42
N MET A 352 1.86 -31.85 -30.72
CA MET A 352 0.91 -32.85 -31.22
C MET A 352 1.09 -33.15 -32.72
N LEU A 353 0.51 -34.27 -33.17
CA LEU A 353 0.47 -34.69 -34.57
C LEU A 353 -0.98 -34.99 -34.98
N HIS A 354 -1.41 -34.45 -36.12
CA HIS A 354 -2.76 -34.61 -36.68
C HIS A 354 -2.71 -35.44 -37.97
N GLN A 355 -3.70 -36.31 -38.15
CA GLN A 355 -3.90 -37.04 -39.41
C GLN A 355 -4.84 -36.24 -40.32
N LEU A 356 -4.34 -35.79 -41.47
CA LEU A 356 -5.12 -35.06 -42.48
C LEU A 356 -5.85 -35.99 -43.43
N SER A 357 -5.20 -37.07 -43.85
CA SER A 357 -5.78 -38.08 -44.76
C SER A 357 -5.22 -39.46 -44.47
N ARG A 358 -5.99 -40.48 -44.85
CA ARG A 358 -5.67 -41.89 -44.67
C ARG A 358 -6.09 -42.65 -45.92
N ALA A 359 -5.18 -43.41 -46.49
CA ALA A 359 -5.38 -44.30 -47.63
C ALA A 359 -4.93 -45.73 -47.28
N PRO A 360 -5.13 -46.73 -48.16
CA PRO A 360 -4.66 -48.08 -47.91
C PRO A 360 -3.13 -48.17 -47.79
N VAL A 361 -2.38 -47.34 -48.53
CA VAL A 361 -0.92 -47.40 -48.58
C VAL A 361 -0.23 -46.10 -48.17
N SER A 362 -0.97 -45.12 -47.67
CA SER A 362 -0.38 -43.84 -47.25
C SER A 362 -1.18 -43.14 -46.15
N ILE A 363 -0.48 -42.31 -45.38
CA ILE A 363 -1.04 -41.45 -44.33
C ILE A 363 -0.41 -40.06 -44.45
N THR A 364 -1.24 -39.01 -44.49
CA THR A 364 -0.77 -37.63 -44.46
C THR A 364 -0.92 -37.05 -43.06
N LEU A 365 0.16 -36.51 -42.52
CA LEU A 365 0.27 -35.97 -41.16
C LEU A 365 0.58 -34.47 -41.20
N SER A 366 0.08 -33.73 -40.21
CA SER A 366 0.39 -32.32 -39.98
C SER A 366 0.64 -32.04 -38.50
N TRP A 367 1.40 -31.00 -38.20
CA TRP A 367 1.71 -30.61 -36.83
C TRP A 367 1.88 -29.10 -36.70
N PRO A 368 1.59 -28.51 -35.54
CA PRO A 368 1.97 -27.13 -35.24
C PRO A 368 3.50 -27.02 -35.05
N GLN A 369 4.05 -25.80 -35.14
CA GLN A 369 5.44 -25.55 -34.76
C GLN A 369 5.64 -25.85 -33.25
N PRO A 370 6.87 -26.18 -32.80
CA PRO A 370 7.16 -26.36 -31.38
C PRO A 370 6.81 -25.11 -30.57
N ASP A 371 6.27 -25.28 -29.35
CA ASP A 371 5.89 -24.16 -28.48
C ASP A 371 7.06 -23.20 -28.20
N ARG A 372 8.29 -23.72 -28.20
CA ARG A 372 9.54 -22.96 -28.09
C ARG A 372 10.48 -23.33 -29.25
N PRO A 373 10.40 -22.66 -30.40
CA PRO A 373 11.25 -22.95 -31.57
C PRO A 373 12.75 -22.70 -31.32
N ASN A 374 13.07 -21.78 -30.39
CA ASN A 374 14.42 -21.42 -29.96
C ASN A 374 15.39 -21.00 -31.09
N GLY A 375 14.84 -20.62 -32.24
CA GLY A 375 15.52 -20.29 -33.49
C GLY A 375 14.57 -20.52 -34.67
N ASP A 376 15.04 -20.21 -35.89
CA ASP A 376 14.29 -20.53 -37.11
C ASP A 376 14.28 -22.05 -37.31
N ILE A 377 13.09 -22.63 -37.52
CA ILE A 377 12.97 -24.05 -37.82
C ILE A 377 13.36 -24.27 -39.27
N LEU A 378 14.45 -25.01 -39.46
CA LEU A 378 15.00 -25.34 -40.77
C LEU A 378 14.36 -26.60 -41.35
N GLU A 379 14.03 -27.57 -40.49
CA GLU A 379 13.58 -28.90 -40.92
C GLU A 379 12.84 -29.61 -39.80
N TYR A 380 11.93 -30.51 -40.15
CA TYR A 380 11.33 -31.51 -39.28
C TYR A 380 11.77 -32.91 -39.68
N GLN A 381 12.03 -33.75 -38.68
CA GLN A 381 12.33 -35.17 -38.85
C GLN A 381 11.23 -36.00 -38.21
N LEU A 382 10.47 -36.71 -39.04
CA LEU A 382 9.45 -37.67 -38.65
C LEU A 382 10.04 -39.08 -38.73
N ARG A 383 9.94 -39.86 -37.66
CA ARG A 383 10.25 -41.31 -37.69
C ARG A 383 8.99 -42.13 -37.47
N TYR A 384 8.91 -43.28 -38.14
CA TYR A 384 7.79 -44.19 -38.05
C TYR A 384 8.21 -45.66 -38.12
N TYR A 385 7.45 -46.54 -37.46
CA TYR A 385 7.69 -47.98 -37.43
C TYR A 385 6.37 -48.74 -37.24
N ASP A 386 6.31 -49.99 -37.67
CA ASP A 386 5.18 -50.87 -37.38
C ASP A 386 5.10 -51.10 -35.86
N LYS A 387 3.88 -51.13 -35.30
CA LYS A 387 3.63 -51.45 -33.89
C LYS A 387 4.26 -52.79 -33.44
N GLY A 388 4.51 -53.72 -34.38
CA GLY A 388 5.20 -54.99 -34.13
C GLY A 388 6.73 -54.93 -34.14
N SER A 389 7.35 -53.80 -34.51
CA SER A 389 8.79 -53.64 -34.67
C SER A 389 9.40 -52.76 -33.58
N ASP A 390 10.67 -53.00 -33.24
CA ASP A 390 11.42 -52.16 -32.30
C ASP A 390 11.82 -50.80 -32.93
N VAL A 391 12.08 -49.80 -32.08
CA VAL A 391 12.46 -48.42 -32.48
C VAL A 391 13.73 -48.41 -33.34
N ASP A 392 14.59 -49.41 -33.19
CA ASP A 392 15.83 -49.59 -33.96
C ASP A 392 15.58 -49.86 -35.46
N GLY A 393 14.38 -50.29 -35.84
CA GLY A 393 13.95 -50.48 -37.24
C GLY A 393 13.18 -49.30 -37.85
N ALA A 394 13.16 -48.13 -37.20
CA ALA A 394 12.32 -47.01 -37.60
C ALA A 394 12.76 -46.34 -38.91
N MET A 395 11.81 -46.17 -39.82
CA MET A 395 11.98 -45.41 -41.05
C MET A 395 11.86 -43.92 -40.75
N THR A 396 12.60 -43.09 -41.48
CA THR A 396 12.67 -41.64 -41.23
C THR A 396 12.35 -40.85 -42.50
N VAL A 397 11.57 -39.78 -42.34
CA VAL A 397 11.19 -38.83 -43.39
C VAL A 397 11.48 -37.41 -42.90
N TYR A 398 11.97 -36.56 -43.78
CA TYR A 398 12.25 -35.16 -43.50
C TYR A 398 11.25 -34.26 -44.22
N SER A 399 10.90 -33.13 -43.61
CA SER A 399 10.04 -32.12 -44.23
C SER A 399 10.48 -30.72 -43.81
N GLU A 400 10.55 -29.79 -44.75
CA GLU A 400 10.80 -28.36 -44.49
C GLU A 400 9.53 -27.63 -44.03
N THR A 401 8.36 -28.25 -44.21
CA THR A 401 7.06 -27.69 -43.85
C THR A 401 6.39 -28.49 -42.73
N ASN A 402 5.28 -27.96 -42.22
CA ASN A 402 4.52 -28.54 -41.13
C ASN A 402 3.61 -29.73 -41.54
N THR A 403 3.82 -30.30 -42.73
CA THR A 403 3.03 -31.41 -43.27
C THR A 403 3.93 -32.43 -43.99
N VAL A 404 3.54 -33.71 -43.95
CA VAL A 404 4.22 -34.77 -44.72
C VAL A 404 3.26 -35.93 -45.05
N THR A 405 3.46 -36.55 -46.21
CA THR A 405 2.73 -37.77 -46.61
C THR A 405 3.69 -38.94 -46.59
N VAL A 406 3.40 -39.92 -45.73
CA VAL A 406 4.14 -41.19 -45.64
C VAL A 406 3.46 -42.20 -46.56
N ASN A 407 4.20 -42.68 -47.56
CA ASN A 407 3.72 -43.61 -48.58
C ASN A 407 4.26 -45.03 -48.33
N SER A 408 3.81 -45.99 -49.15
CA SER A 408 4.28 -47.38 -49.14
C SER A 408 4.06 -48.09 -47.81
N LEU A 409 2.97 -47.74 -47.11
CA LEU A 409 2.54 -48.40 -45.87
C LEU A 409 1.73 -49.66 -46.21
N ILE A 410 1.75 -50.63 -45.31
CA ILE A 410 0.97 -51.88 -45.48
C ILE A 410 -0.51 -51.57 -45.19
N PRO A 411 -1.45 -51.96 -46.06
CA PRO A 411 -2.89 -51.82 -45.81
C PRO A 411 -3.35 -52.51 -44.52
N GLY A 412 -4.28 -51.86 -43.80
CA GLY A 412 -4.85 -52.37 -42.55
C GLY A 412 -3.90 -52.45 -41.35
N SER A 413 -2.68 -51.90 -41.43
CA SER A 413 -1.63 -52.04 -40.40
C SER A 413 -1.51 -50.79 -39.51
N ILE A 414 -1.01 -50.97 -38.27
CA ILE A 414 -0.84 -49.89 -37.28
C ILE A 414 0.62 -49.44 -37.25
N TYR A 415 0.84 -48.14 -37.44
CA TYR A 415 2.16 -47.52 -37.40
C TYR A 415 2.26 -46.53 -36.23
N ALA A 416 3.42 -46.53 -35.57
CA ALA A 416 3.83 -45.56 -34.57
C ALA A 416 4.59 -44.41 -35.23
N PHE A 417 4.33 -43.17 -34.81
CA PHE A 417 4.93 -41.95 -35.35
C PHE A 417 5.49 -41.07 -34.24
N GLN A 418 6.67 -40.51 -34.48
CA GLN A 418 7.31 -39.51 -33.60
C GLN A 418 7.99 -38.43 -34.45
N ILE A 419 7.91 -37.18 -34.01
CA ILE A 419 8.47 -36.06 -34.76
C ILE A 419 9.35 -35.17 -33.89
N ARG A 420 10.39 -34.59 -34.47
CA ARG A 420 11.19 -33.52 -33.87
C ARG A 420 11.52 -32.43 -34.88
N ALA A 421 11.77 -31.22 -34.39
CA ALA A 421 12.16 -30.08 -35.20
C ALA A 421 13.66 -29.79 -35.07
N ARG A 422 14.25 -29.15 -36.08
CA ARG A 422 15.65 -28.73 -36.14
C ARG A 422 15.78 -27.24 -36.39
N ASN A 423 16.70 -26.62 -35.68
CA ASN A 423 17.22 -25.28 -35.99
C ASN A 423 18.74 -25.32 -36.21
N GLU A 424 19.39 -24.17 -36.31
CA GLU A 424 20.85 -24.05 -36.50
C GLU A 424 21.68 -24.76 -35.41
N ARG A 425 21.11 -25.00 -34.21
CA ARG A 425 21.79 -25.64 -33.08
C ARG A 425 21.63 -27.15 -33.03
N GLY A 426 20.65 -27.70 -33.75
CA GLY A 426 20.43 -29.14 -33.86
C GLY A 426 18.97 -29.53 -33.68
N TYR A 427 18.75 -30.84 -33.52
CA TYR A 427 17.42 -31.40 -33.34
C TYR A 427 16.95 -31.29 -31.88
N GLY A 428 15.70 -30.86 -31.72
CA GLY A 428 14.98 -30.97 -30.46
C GLY A 428 14.64 -32.42 -30.10
N PRO A 429 14.07 -32.67 -28.90
CA PRO A 429 13.56 -33.97 -28.52
C PRO A 429 12.39 -34.44 -29.40
N TYR A 430 12.23 -35.75 -29.55
CA TYR A 430 11.07 -36.35 -30.21
C TYR A 430 9.79 -36.13 -29.41
N SER A 431 8.67 -35.98 -30.12
CA SER A 431 7.34 -36.00 -29.55
C SER A 431 7.02 -37.35 -28.91
N ASN A 432 5.95 -37.37 -28.11
CA ASN A 432 5.32 -38.61 -27.69
C ASN A 432 4.95 -39.47 -28.91
N THR A 433 4.97 -40.79 -28.75
CA THR A 433 4.59 -41.75 -29.80
C THR A 433 3.08 -41.72 -30.02
N ILE A 434 2.66 -41.50 -31.26
CA ILE A 434 1.25 -41.49 -31.67
C ILE A 434 1.03 -42.61 -32.69
N TYR A 435 -0.10 -43.30 -32.61
CA TYR A 435 -0.41 -44.45 -33.48
C TYR A 435 -1.50 -44.10 -34.48
N PHE A 436 -1.27 -44.43 -35.76
CA PHE A 436 -2.28 -44.34 -36.82
C PHE A 436 -2.38 -45.68 -37.56
N THR A 437 -3.52 -45.96 -38.16
CA THR A 437 -3.78 -47.21 -38.91
C THR A 437 -4.02 -46.86 -40.38
N THR A 438 -3.57 -47.67 -41.33
CA THR A 438 -3.89 -47.53 -42.78
C THR A 438 -5.24 -48.17 -43.12
N LEU A 439 -5.90 -47.76 -44.20
CA LEU A 439 -7.17 -48.41 -44.60
C LEU A 439 -6.91 -49.85 -45.10
N PRO A 440 -7.86 -50.79 -44.98
CA PRO A 440 -7.78 -52.07 -45.66
C PRO A 440 -7.94 -51.88 -47.18
N LEU A 441 -7.37 -52.79 -47.97
CA LEU A 441 -7.69 -52.89 -49.40
C LEU A 441 -9.13 -53.39 -49.52
N GLU A 442 -10.05 -52.54 -50.03
CA GLU A 442 -11.40 -52.99 -50.37
C GLU A 442 -11.33 -53.96 -51.56
N GLU A 443 -11.74 -55.20 -51.33
CA GLU A 443 -12.09 -56.14 -52.41
C GLU A 443 -13.29 -55.58 -53.18
N HIS A 444 -13.05 -55.21 -54.43
CA HIS A 444 -14.06 -54.59 -55.27
C HIS A 444 -14.96 -55.66 -55.90
N SER A 445 -16.25 -55.65 -55.59
CA SER A 445 -17.26 -56.29 -56.44
C SER A 445 -18.50 -55.41 -56.63
N GLN A 446 -18.75 -55.08 -57.90
CA GLN A 446 -20.01 -54.60 -58.50
C GLN A 446 -20.46 -53.15 -58.27
N GLN A 447 -20.12 -52.25 -59.20
CA GLN A 447 -21.09 -51.65 -60.16
C GLN A 447 -20.38 -50.63 -61.05
N ILE A 448 -19.77 -51.09 -62.14
CA ILE A 448 -19.47 -50.23 -63.31
C ILE A 448 -20.62 -50.39 -64.28
N GLN A 449 -21.67 -49.59 -64.09
CA GLN A 449 -22.67 -49.28 -65.12
C GLN A 449 -23.48 -48.06 -64.65
N ASN A 450 -23.01 -46.85 -64.97
CA ASN A 450 -23.81 -45.89 -65.72
C ASN A 450 -23.02 -44.64 -66.13
N ARG A 451 -23.15 -44.40 -67.43
CA ARG A 451 -22.54 -43.38 -68.28
C ARG A 451 -22.84 -41.92 -67.88
N LEU A 452 -21.97 -41.05 -68.41
CA LEU A 452 -22.24 -39.70 -68.93
C LEU A 452 -23.74 -39.32 -68.98
N PRO A 453 -24.15 -38.23 -68.31
CA PRO A 453 -24.24 -36.94 -69.03
C PRO A 453 -23.97 -35.72 -68.11
N LEU A 454 -22.76 -35.15 -68.12
CA LEU A 454 -22.46 -33.90 -67.38
C LEU A 454 -21.61 -32.88 -68.17
N LEU A 455 -21.39 -33.11 -69.47
CA LEU A 455 -20.58 -32.22 -70.32
C LEU A 455 -21.33 -30.98 -70.85
N VAL A 456 -22.58 -30.76 -70.48
CA VAL A 456 -23.36 -29.57 -70.91
C VAL A 456 -23.53 -28.52 -69.80
N GLY A 457 -23.21 -28.84 -68.54
CA GLY A 457 -23.34 -27.91 -67.40
C GLY A 457 -22.13 -27.00 -67.15
N SER A 458 -20.95 -27.34 -67.69
CA SER A 458 -19.68 -26.66 -67.35
C SER A 458 -19.48 -25.30 -68.02
N VAL A 459 -20.18 -25.00 -69.10
CA VAL A 459 -20.02 -23.73 -69.82
C VAL A 459 -20.87 -22.61 -69.21
N MET A 460 -22.07 -22.91 -68.69
CA MET A 460 -22.91 -21.91 -68.02
C MET A 460 -22.46 -21.59 -66.60
N GLY A 461 -21.91 -22.57 -65.86
CA GLY A 461 -21.34 -22.34 -64.52
C GLY A 461 -20.09 -21.45 -64.54
N GLY A 462 -19.25 -21.58 -65.58
CA GLY A 462 -18.05 -20.75 -65.76
C GLY A 462 -18.36 -19.27 -65.99
N ALA A 463 -19.40 -18.95 -66.76
CA ALA A 463 -19.81 -17.57 -67.01
C ALA A 463 -20.42 -16.90 -65.77
N ALA A 464 -21.23 -17.64 -64.99
CA ALA A 464 -21.79 -17.15 -63.74
C ALA A 464 -20.70 -16.94 -62.67
N PHE A 465 -19.73 -17.85 -62.59
CA PHE A 465 -18.59 -17.72 -61.69
C PHE A 465 -17.70 -16.54 -62.08
N LEU A 466 -17.44 -16.32 -63.37
CA LEU A 466 -16.67 -15.17 -63.86
C LEU A 466 -17.39 -13.84 -63.63
N LEU A 467 -18.73 -13.80 -63.73
CA LEU A 467 -19.51 -12.60 -63.40
C LEU A 467 -19.52 -12.31 -61.90
N VAL A 468 -19.59 -13.34 -61.05
CA VAL A 468 -19.47 -13.18 -59.59
C VAL A 468 -18.07 -12.75 -59.19
N VAL A 469 -17.02 -13.32 -59.80
CA VAL A 469 -15.63 -12.92 -59.57
C VAL A 469 -15.39 -11.50 -60.08
N ALA A 470 -15.92 -11.11 -61.23
CA ALA A 470 -15.84 -9.74 -61.73
C ALA A 470 -16.60 -8.75 -60.83
N ALA A 471 -17.79 -9.12 -60.33
CA ALA A 471 -18.53 -8.30 -59.36
C ALA A 471 -17.79 -8.18 -58.03
N ILE A 472 -17.14 -9.25 -57.54
CA ILE A 472 -16.29 -9.23 -56.36
C ILE A 472 -15.06 -8.36 -56.61
N ILE A 473 -14.41 -8.46 -57.78
CA ILE A 473 -13.26 -7.61 -58.15
C ILE A 473 -13.69 -6.14 -58.24
N VAL A 474 -14.85 -5.83 -58.83
CA VAL A 474 -15.39 -4.47 -58.90
C VAL A 474 -15.72 -3.96 -57.49
N VAL A 475 -16.33 -4.77 -56.62
CA VAL A 475 -16.60 -4.42 -55.21
C VAL A 475 -15.30 -4.26 -54.43
N VAL A 476 -14.28 -5.08 -54.66
CA VAL A 476 -12.96 -5.01 -54.02
C VAL A 476 -12.18 -3.78 -54.51
N VAL A 477 -12.26 -3.43 -55.79
CA VAL A 477 -11.61 -2.24 -56.37
C VAL A 477 -12.35 -0.95 -55.98
N PHE A 478 -13.68 -0.96 -55.89
CA PHE A 478 -14.46 0.18 -55.36
C PHE A 478 -14.33 0.31 -53.84
N ARG A 479 -14.13 -0.80 -53.10
CA ARG A 479 -13.80 -0.76 -51.67
C ARG A 479 -12.35 -0.38 -51.42
N SER A 480 -11.38 -0.77 -52.25
CA SER A 480 -9.98 -0.36 -52.11
C SER A 480 -9.80 1.12 -52.46
N LYS A 481 -10.55 1.65 -53.44
CA LYS A 481 -10.58 3.11 -53.69
C LYS A 481 -11.30 3.93 -52.62
N ARG A 482 -12.07 3.32 -51.71
CA ARG A 482 -12.72 3.99 -50.57
C ARG A 482 -12.09 3.67 -49.20
N ARG A 483 -11.16 2.72 -49.13
CA ARG A 483 -10.44 2.33 -47.91
C ARG A 483 -8.96 2.28 -48.21
N GLU A 484 -8.32 3.44 -48.21
CA GLU A 484 -6.88 3.51 -47.93
C GLU A 484 -6.61 4.91 -47.37
N SER A 485 -6.82 5.07 -46.07
CA SER A 485 -6.18 6.15 -45.33
C SER A 485 -4.68 5.79 -45.23
N PRO A 486 -3.75 6.63 -45.71
CA PRO A 486 -2.31 6.37 -45.68
C PRO A 486 -1.70 6.19 -44.26
N TYR A 487 -2.53 6.26 -43.21
CA TYR A 487 -2.12 6.28 -41.81
C TYR A 487 -2.17 4.89 -41.12
N SER A 488 -3.12 4.03 -41.46
CA SER A 488 -3.26 2.69 -40.82
C SER A 488 -2.04 1.81 -41.08
N ASP A 489 -1.47 1.89 -42.28
CA ASP A 489 -0.28 1.15 -42.69
C ASP A 489 1.03 1.69 -42.07
N ARG A 490 1.04 2.95 -41.59
CA ARG A 490 2.13 3.50 -40.76
C ARG A 490 2.00 3.07 -39.30
N LEU A 491 0.77 2.97 -38.77
CA LEU A 491 0.51 2.52 -37.40
C LEU A 491 0.84 1.03 -37.21
N GLN A 492 0.51 0.19 -38.20
CA GLN A 492 0.81 -1.25 -38.18
C GLN A 492 2.33 -1.53 -38.23
N ARG A 493 3.09 -0.68 -38.96
CA ARG A 493 4.57 -0.73 -38.96
C ARG A 493 5.18 -0.25 -37.62
N TYR A 494 4.51 0.62 -36.87
CA TYR A 494 4.96 1.03 -35.53
C TYR A 494 4.67 -0.03 -34.45
N ILE A 495 3.49 -0.67 -34.50
CA ILE A 495 3.10 -1.77 -33.61
C ILE A 495 4.05 -2.98 -33.75
N SER A 496 4.60 -3.19 -34.95
CA SER A 496 5.47 -4.34 -35.24
C SER A 496 6.95 -4.13 -34.84
N ASN A 497 7.41 -2.88 -34.61
CA ASN A 497 8.83 -2.59 -34.40
C ASN A 497 9.26 -2.33 -32.94
N ARG A 498 8.32 -2.32 -31.97
CA ARG A 498 8.63 -2.20 -30.52
C ARG A 498 7.70 -3.05 -29.65
N GLY A 499 7.93 -4.35 -29.61
CA GLY A 499 7.64 -5.19 -28.44
C GLY A 499 6.21 -5.20 -27.89
N GLY A 500 5.16 -5.24 -28.74
CA GLY A 500 3.83 -5.70 -28.33
C GLY A 500 3.05 -4.84 -27.31
N VAL A 501 3.46 -3.59 -27.04
CA VAL A 501 2.70 -2.69 -26.15
C VAL A 501 1.48 -2.15 -26.90
N LYS A 502 0.27 -2.52 -26.46
CA LYS A 502 -1.01 -1.99 -26.99
C LYS A 502 -1.16 -0.52 -26.56
N TYR A 503 -0.85 0.42 -27.46
CA TYR A 503 -1.04 1.85 -27.24
C TYR A 503 -2.53 2.22 -27.22
N TYR A 504 -2.90 3.23 -26.44
CA TYR A 504 -4.24 3.83 -26.54
C TYR A 504 -4.44 4.45 -27.93
N VAL A 505 -5.58 4.16 -28.55
CA VAL A 505 -6.02 4.76 -29.80
C VAL A 505 -7.17 5.70 -29.49
N ASP A 506 -6.99 7.00 -29.71
CA ASP A 506 -8.03 7.98 -29.48
C ASP A 506 -9.22 7.73 -30.42
N PRO A 507 -10.46 7.46 -29.92
CA PRO A 507 -11.62 7.21 -30.78
C PRO A 507 -11.93 8.35 -31.75
N SER A 508 -11.43 9.58 -31.50
CA SER A 508 -11.53 10.69 -32.45
C SER A 508 -10.67 10.53 -33.71
N THR A 509 -9.78 9.54 -33.78
CA THR A 509 -9.08 9.18 -35.02
C THR A 509 -9.99 8.47 -36.02
N TYR A 510 -11.17 8.00 -35.60
CA TYR A 510 -12.19 7.43 -36.47
C TYR A 510 -13.13 8.52 -36.97
N GLU A 511 -13.47 8.49 -38.26
CA GLU A 511 -14.47 9.41 -38.83
C GLU A 511 -15.87 9.15 -38.25
N ASP A 512 -16.18 7.90 -37.88
CA ASP A 512 -17.42 7.49 -37.22
C ASP A 512 -17.10 6.83 -35.84
N PRO A 513 -17.56 7.41 -34.71
CA PRO A 513 -17.41 6.82 -33.38
C PRO A 513 -17.94 5.39 -33.25
N SER A 514 -18.90 5.00 -34.10
CA SER A 514 -19.46 3.65 -34.12
C SER A 514 -18.44 2.61 -34.60
N GLU A 515 -17.42 2.99 -35.37
CA GLU A 515 -16.34 2.09 -35.79
C GLU A 515 -15.39 1.76 -34.62
N ALA A 516 -15.02 2.77 -33.82
CA ALA A 516 -14.21 2.56 -32.62
C ALA A 516 -14.89 1.61 -31.63
N VAL A 517 -16.22 1.75 -31.46
CA VAL A 517 -17.01 0.85 -30.61
C VAL A 517 -17.03 -0.58 -31.15
N LYS A 518 -17.14 -0.79 -32.47
CA LYS A 518 -17.10 -2.13 -33.06
C LYS A 518 -15.75 -2.83 -32.88
N GLU A 519 -14.67 -2.06 -32.83
CA GLU A 519 -13.32 -2.59 -32.63
C GLU A 519 -13.03 -2.93 -31.17
N PHE A 520 -13.45 -2.06 -30.23
CA PHE A 520 -13.02 -2.14 -28.83
C PHE A 520 -14.11 -2.63 -27.86
N ALA A 521 -15.38 -2.65 -28.25
CA ALA A 521 -16.47 -3.10 -27.41
C ALA A 521 -17.17 -4.35 -27.97
N ARG A 522 -17.60 -5.22 -27.07
CA ARG A 522 -18.42 -6.39 -27.43
C ARG A 522 -19.89 -5.99 -27.54
N GLU A 523 -20.51 -6.29 -28.68
CA GLU A 523 -21.96 -6.18 -28.83
C GLU A 523 -22.67 -7.28 -28.00
N ILE A 524 -23.67 -6.88 -27.23
CA ILE A 524 -24.47 -7.77 -26.39
C ILE A 524 -25.88 -7.89 -26.99
N ASP A 525 -26.38 -9.12 -27.07
CA ASP A 525 -27.79 -9.37 -27.37
C ASP A 525 -28.68 -8.83 -26.23
N PRO A 526 -29.65 -7.92 -26.50
CA PRO A 526 -30.53 -7.37 -25.48
C PRO A 526 -31.26 -8.41 -24.63
N SER A 527 -31.56 -9.60 -25.19
CA SER A 527 -32.23 -10.69 -24.47
C SER A 527 -31.40 -11.27 -23.31
N HIS A 528 -30.08 -11.05 -23.33
CA HIS A 528 -29.16 -11.47 -22.26
C HIS A 528 -29.04 -10.45 -21.12
N ILE A 529 -29.71 -9.28 -21.24
CA ILE A 529 -29.69 -8.22 -20.24
C ILE A 529 -31.08 -8.10 -19.63
N LYS A 530 -31.15 -8.18 -18.29
CA LYS A 530 -32.35 -7.87 -17.52
C LYS A 530 -32.12 -6.55 -16.77
N ILE A 531 -32.80 -5.50 -17.19
CA ILE A 531 -32.80 -4.21 -16.49
C ILE A 531 -33.71 -4.32 -15.27
N GLU A 532 -33.24 -3.84 -14.12
CA GLU A 532 -33.98 -3.89 -12.84
C GLU A 532 -34.50 -2.51 -12.46
N GLU A 533 -33.70 -1.70 -11.76
CA GLU A 533 -34.11 -0.41 -11.20
C GLU A 533 -33.25 0.74 -11.74
N VAL A 534 -33.82 1.94 -11.84
CA VAL A 534 -33.07 3.16 -12.20
C VAL A 534 -32.32 3.65 -10.96
N ILE A 535 -31.00 3.79 -11.07
CA ILE A 535 -30.11 4.19 -9.97
C ILE A 535 -29.63 5.64 -10.08
N GLY A 536 -29.74 6.27 -11.25
CA GLY A 536 -29.36 7.67 -11.41
C GLY A 536 -29.60 8.24 -12.80
N ALA A 537 -29.48 9.56 -12.91
CA ALA A 537 -29.52 10.28 -14.18
C ALA A 537 -28.09 10.47 -14.73
N ALA A 538 -27.92 10.21 -16.02
CA ALA A 538 -26.68 10.49 -16.76
C ALA A 538 -26.85 11.69 -17.70
N GLN A 539 -25.75 12.25 -18.18
CA GLN A 539 -25.76 13.37 -19.12
C GLN A 539 -26.63 13.15 -20.37
N PHE A 540 -26.70 11.91 -20.86
CA PHE A 540 -27.37 11.54 -22.11
C PHE A 540 -28.60 10.64 -21.92
N GLY A 541 -29.00 10.37 -20.67
CA GLY A 541 -30.12 9.47 -20.38
C GLY A 541 -30.12 9.01 -18.92
N GLU A 542 -30.39 7.73 -18.69
CA GLU A 542 -30.49 7.15 -17.35
C GLU A 542 -29.47 6.04 -17.14
N VAL A 543 -29.13 5.80 -15.88
CA VAL A 543 -28.33 4.65 -15.44
C VAL A 543 -29.25 3.75 -14.63
N SER A 544 -29.30 2.48 -15.01
CA SER A 544 -30.07 1.45 -14.32
C SER A 544 -29.16 0.34 -13.83
N ARG A 545 -29.50 -0.25 -12.69
CA ARG A 545 -28.93 -1.54 -12.28
C ARG A 545 -29.58 -2.65 -13.10
N GLY A 546 -28.81 -3.65 -13.45
CA GLY A 546 -29.29 -4.81 -14.18
C GLY A 546 -28.48 -6.07 -13.93
N ARG A 547 -28.90 -7.14 -14.59
CA ARG A 547 -28.22 -8.43 -14.61
C ARG A 547 -27.88 -8.79 -16.04
N TYR A 548 -26.65 -9.19 -16.26
CA TYR A 548 -26.19 -9.66 -17.56
C TYR A 548 -25.79 -11.13 -17.45
N ARG A 549 -26.25 -11.96 -18.38
CA ARG A 549 -25.91 -13.38 -18.47
C ARG A 549 -25.03 -13.62 -19.71
N PRO A 550 -23.70 -13.61 -19.58
CA PRO A 550 -22.81 -13.93 -20.68
C PRO A 550 -22.93 -15.43 -21.04
N VAL A 551 -22.83 -15.75 -22.34
CA VAL A 551 -22.85 -17.13 -22.82
C VAL A 551 -21.71 -17.93 -22.20
N GLY A 552 -22.03 -19.04 -21.54
CA GLY A 552 -21.05 -19.92 -20.87
C GLY A 552 -20.46 -19.37 -19.57
N ARG A 553 -20.99 -18.27 -19.01
CA ARG A 553 -20.56 -17.71 -17.71
C ARG A 553 -21.75 -17.50 -16.77
N ARG A 554 -21.45 -17.31 -15.49
CA ARG A 554 -22.46 -16.95 -14.49
C ARG A 554 -23.01 -15.55 -14.74
N GLU A 555 -24.26 -15.34 -14.32
CA GLU A 555 -24.90 -14.04 -14.29
C GLU A 555 -24.12 -13.06 -13.39
N VAL A 556 -23.97 -11.82 -13.85
CA VAL A 556 -23.25 -10.76 -13.15
C VAL A 556 -24.11 -9.50 -13.04
N LEU A 557 -23.91 -8.74 -11.96
CA LEU A 557 -24.54 -7.42 -11.79
C LEU A 557 -23.84 -6.39 -12.68
N VAL A 558 -24.63 -5.57 -13.35
CA VAL A 558 -24.15 -4.55 -14.28
C VAL A 558 -24.84 -3.21 -14.06
N ALA A 559 -24.13 -2.13 -14.39
CA ALA A 559 -24.72 -0.81 -14.59
C ALA A 559 -25.00 -0.63 -16.10
N VAL A 560 -26.24 -0.29 -16.43
CA VAL A 560 -26.75 -0.13 -17.78
C VAL A 560 -27.04 1.35 -18.00
N LYS A 561 -26.16 2.04 -18.72
CA LYS A 561 -26.38 3.42 -19.15
C LYS A 561 -27.19 3.38 -20.45
N THR A 562 -28.38 3.96 -20.47
CA THR A 562 -29.28 3.96 -21.63
C THR A 562 -29.37 5.35 -22.23
N LEU A 563 -29.17 5.46 -23.55
CA LEU A 563 -29.32 6.72 -24.28
C LEU A 563 -30.81 7.10 -24.38
N ARG A 564 -31.14 8.37 -24.10
CA ARG A 564 -32.52 8.85 -24.20
C ARG A 564 -33.05 8.84 -25.64
N TRP A 565 -34.36 8.66 -25.78
CA TRP A 565 -35.03 8.79 -27.07
C TRP A 565 -34.87 10.20 -27.65
N GLY A 566 -34.62 10.29 -28.96
CA GLY A 566 -34.48 11.56 -29.68
C GLY A 566 -33.15 12.30 -29.45
N ALA A 567 -32.11 11.62 -28.94
CA ALA A 567 -30.76 12.18 -28.86
C ALA A 567 -30.22 12.54 -30.26
N SER A 568 -29.50 13.66 -30.35
CA SER A 568 -28.86 14.07 -31.63
C SER A 568 -27.71 13.14 -32.00
N ASP A 569 -27.34 13.07 -33.29
CA ASP A 569 -26.19 12.27 -33.75
C ASP A 569 -24.89 12.66 -33.05
N ARG A 570 -24.74 13.95 -32.70
CA ARG A 570 -23.61 14.44 -31.91
C ARG A 570 -23.61 13.85 -30.51
N GLU A 571 -24.76 13.84 -29.83
CA GLU A 571 -24.89 13.27 -28.49
C GLU A 571 -24.72 11.75 -28.50
N ARG A 572 -25.25 11.08 -29.51
CA ARG A 572 -25.04 9.65 -29.76
C ARG A 572 -23.55 9.33 -29.97
N GLY A 573 -22.86 10.11 -30.82
CA GLY A 573 -21.42 9.97 -31.01
C GLY A 573 -20.62 10.27 -29.74
N ILE A 574 -21.13 11.16 -28.86
CA ILE A 574 -20.54 11.39 -27.55
C ILE A 574 -20.74 10.18 -26.63
N PHE A 575 -21.95 9.68 -26.54
CA PHE A 575 -22.27 8.50 -25.76
C PHE A 575 -21.42 7.28 -26.18
N LEU A 576 -21.39 6.94 -27.47
CA LEU A 576 -20.68 5.76 -27.96
C LEU A 576 -19.16 5.85 -27.81
N SER A 577 -18.57 7.04 -27.98
CA SER A 577 -17.12 7.18 -27.81
C SER A 577 -16.65 6.91 -26.37
N GLU A 578 -17.50 7.06 -25.35
CA GLU A 578 -17.18 6.64 -23.98
C GLU A 578 -16.92 5.13 -23.91
N ALA A 579 -17.79 4.33 -24.53
CA ALA A 579 -17.60 2.88 -24.65
C ALA A 579 -16.35 2.52 -25.48
N GLY A 580 -16.07 3.28 -26.55
CA GLY A 580 -14.86 3.10 -27.36
C GLY A 580 -13.56 3.36 -26.60
N VAL A 581 -13.57 4.26 -25.61
CA VAL A 581 -12.43 4.47 -24.69
C VAL A 581 -12.37 3.33 -23.66
N LEU A 582 -13.47 3.07 -22.96
CA LEU A 582 -13.53 2.04 -21.90
C LEU A 582 -13.14 0.64 -22.42
N GLY A 583 -13.57 0.28 -23.63
CA GLY A 583 -13.28 -1.02 -24.25
C GLY A 583 -11.79 -1.30 -24.51
N GLN A 584 -10.93 -0.28 -24.44
CA GLN A 584 -9.49 -0.43 -24.58
C GLN A 584 -8.77 -0.76 -23.26
N PHE A 585 -9.48 -0.70 -22.13
CA PHE A 585 -8.90 -0.84 -20.80
C PHE A 585 -9.38 -2.10 -20.07
N ASP A 586 -8.44 -2.79 -19.44
CA ASP A 586 -8.71 -3.95 -18.58
C ASP A 586 -7.72 -3.90 -17.41
N HIS A 587 -8.20 -3.43 -16.26
CA HIS A 587 -7.41 -3.28 -15.03
C HIS A 587 -8.33 -3.29 -13.81
N PRO A 588 -7.94 -3.90 -12.67
CA PRO A 588 -8.79 -4.01 -11.47
C PRO A 588 -9.28 -2.67 -10.90
N ASN A 589 -8.56 -1.57 -11.14
CA ASN A 589 -8.90 -0.22 -10.68
C ASN A 589 -9.31 0.75 -11.80
N VAL A 590 -9.70 0.24 -12.96
CA VAL A 590 -10.35 1.00 -14.03
C VAL A 590 -11.71 0.36 -14.30
N LEU A 591 -12.76 1.16 -14.47
CA LEU A 591 -14.11 0.65 -14.67
C LEU A 591 -14.17 -0.25 -15.91
N LYS A 592 -14.67 -1.48 -15.73
CA LYS A 592 -14.72 -2.47 -16.79
C LYS A 592 -15.99 -2.31 -17.64
N LEU A 593 -15.79 -2.31 -18.96
CA LEU A 593 -16.86 -2.45 -19.95
C LEU A 593 -17.19 -3.93 -20.16
N GLU A 594 -18.44 -4.33 -19.90
CA GLU A 594 -18.93 -5.68 -20.22
C GLU A 594 -19.39 -5.76 -21.68
N GLY A 595 -19.91 -4.66 -22.23
CA GLY A 595 -20.24 -4.53 -23.64
C GLY A 595 -21.20 -3.38 -23.92
N VAL A 596 -21.75 -3.39 -25.13
CA VAL A 596 -22.66 -2.35 -25.63
C VAL A 596 -23.86 -2.99 -26.33
N VAL A 597 -24.97 -2.25 -26.41
CA VAL A 597 -26.09 -2.53 -27.31
C VAL A 597 -26.17 -1.35 -28.26
N THR A 598 -25.81 -1.56 -29.52
CA THR A 598 -25.78 -0.52 -30.56
C THR A 598 -26.62 -0.87 -31.78
N GLN A 599 -26.95 -2.16 -31.97
CA GLN A 599 -27.75 -2.63 -33.11
C GLN A 599 -29.24 -2.33 -32.97
N THR A 600 -29.74 -2.23 -31.73
CA THR A 600 -31.16 -1.98 -31.44
C THR A 600 -31.32 -0.78 -30.50
N PRO A 601 -32.10 0.26 -30.87
CA PRO A 601 -32.36 1.36 -29.97
C PRO A 601 -33.27 0.96 -28.79
N PRO A 602 -33.16 1.63 -27.63
CA PRO A 602 -32.16 2.65 -27.32
C PRO A 602 -30.77 2.03 -27.12
N GLU A 603 -29.71 2.74 -27.54
CA GLU A 603 -28.34 2.30 -27.34
C GLU A 603 -27.99 2.24 -25.84
N ARG A 604 -27.17 1.25 -25.47
CA ARG A 604 -26.77 1.02 -24.07
C ARG A 604 -25.28 0.76 -23.92
N ILE A 605 -24.70 1.24 -22.83
CA ILE A 605 -23.34 0.91 -22.38
C ILE A 605 -23.48 0.12 -21.09
N ILE A 606 -22.89 -1.08 -21.08
CA ILE A 606 -22.99 -2.03 -19.97
C ILE A 606 -21.63 -2.14 -19.32
N THR A 607 -21.55 -1.70 -18.06
CA THR A 607 -20.34 -1.76 -17.23
C THR A 607 -20.58 -2.65 -16.03
N GLU A 608 -19.52 -3.05 -15.34
CA GLU A 608 -19.66 -3.68 -14.03
C GLU A 608 -20.43 -2.77 -13.05
N PHE A 609 -21.26 -3.38 -12.19
CA PHE A 609 -22.00 -2.62 -11.19
C PHE A 609 -21.11 -2.28 -9.99
N MET A 610 -21.14 -1.02 -9.56
CA MET A 610 -20.37 -0.49 -8.43
C MET A 610 -21.36 -0.07 -7.34
N GLU A 611 -21.59 -0.96 -6.38
CA GLU A 611 -22.72 -0.91 -5.45
C GLU A 611 -22.74 0.34 -4.56
N ASN A 612 -21.57 0.87 -4.24
CA ASN A 612 -21.42 2.02 -3.35
C ASN A 612 -21.34 3.36 -4.10
N GLY A 613 -21.51 3.35 -5.43
CA GLY A 613 -21.58 4.57 -6.23
C GLY A 613 -20.28 5.41 -6.23
N PRO A 614 -20.39 6.73 -6.48
CA PRO A 614 -19.26 7.66 -6.49
C PRO A 614 -18.57 7.79 -5.13
N LEU A 615 -17.24 7.83 -5.12
CA LEU A 615 -16.41 7.83 -3.92
C LEU A 615 -16.65 9.06 -3.03
N ASP A 616 -16.91 10.23 -3.60
CA ASP A 616 -17.15 11.44 -2.81
C ASP A 616 -18.47 11.36 -2.01
N ALA A 617 -19.56 10.89 -2.64
CA ALA A 617 -20.83 10.65 -1.98
C ALA A 617 -20.71 9.54 -0.93
N PHE A 618 -20.08 8.43 -1.30
CA PHE A 618 -19.83 7.30 -0.41
C PHE A 618 -19.05 7.71 0.85
N LEU A 619 -18.02 8.54 0.72
CA LEU A 619 -17.26 9.03 1.87
C LEU A 619 -18.08 9.95 2.77
N ARG A 620 -18.88 10.86 2.21
CA ARG A 620 -19.76 11.74 3.00
C ARG A 620 -20.80 10.95 3.78
N GLU A 621 -21.36 9.90 3.19
CA GLU A 621 -22.35 9.03 3.84
C GLU A 621 -21.73 8.18 4.97
N ASN A 622 -20.42 7.95 4.92
CA ASN A 622 -19.68 7.10 5.86
C ASN A 622 -18.61 7.89 6.63
N GLU A 623 -18.88 9.16 6.94
CA GLU A 623 -17.93 10.05 7.61
C GLU A 623 -17.42 9.44 8.93
N GLY A 624 -16.09 9.36 9.08
CA GLY A 624 -15.44 8.84 10.29
C GLY A 624 -15.51 7.32 10.48
N GLN A 625 -16.17 6.57 9.59
CA GLN A 625 -16.33 5.12 9.73
C GLN A 625 -15.13 4.31 9.23
N PHE A 626 -14.21 4.92 8.49
CA PHE A 626 -13.04 4.25 7.95
C PHE A 626 -11.77 4.57 8.74
N SER A 627 -10.96 3.54 8.95
CA SER A 627 -9.58 3.75 9.40
C SER A 627 -8.79 4.49 8.32
N VAL A 628 -7.79 5.27 8.74
CA VAL A 628 -6.85 5.93 7.82
C VAL A 628 -6.20 4.93 6.86
N LEU A 629 -5.94 3.70 7.31
CA LEU A 629 -5.38 2.64 6.46
C LEU A 629 -6.33 2.23 5.33
N GLN A 630 -7.64 2.14 5.58
CA GLN A 630 -8.64 1.87 4.54
C GLN A 630 -8.71 3.00 3.51
N LEU A 631 -8.68 4.27 3.97
CA LEU A 631 -8.62 5.43 3.09
C LEU A 631 -7.36 5.43 2.20
N VAL A 632 -6.20 5.09 2.78
CA VAL A 632 -4.94 4.91 2.02
C VAL A 632 -5.07 3.76 1.01
N GLY A 633 -5.77 2.69 1.37
CA GLY A 633 -6.07 1.58 0.46
C GLY A 633 -6.91 2.01 -0.74
N MET A 634 -7.93 2.84 -0.53
CA MET A 634 -8.74 3.44 -1.61
C MET A 634 -7.87 4.28 -2.55
N LEU A 635 -7.02 5.17 -1.99
CA LEU A 635 -6.08 5.99 -2.75
C LEU A 635 -5.09 5.15 -3.56
N ARG A 636 -4.56 4.09 -2.96
CA ARG A 636 -3.64 3.16 -3.62
C ARG A 636 -4.30 2.43 -4.78
N GLY A 637 -5.57 2.05 -4.65
CA GLY A 637 -6.37 1.51 -5.76
C GLY A 637 -6.51 2.50 -6.91
N VAL A 638 -6.94 3.73 -6.64
CA VAL A 638 -7.07 4.79 -7.65
C VAL A 638 -5.73 5.07 -8.34
N GLY A 639 -4.64 5.17 -7.57
CA GLY A 639 -3.28 5.36 -8.09
C GLY A 639 -2.85 4.23 -9.02
N ALA A 640 -3.27 2.99 -8.76
CA ALA A 640 -2.95 1.84 -9.61
C ALA A 640 -3.67 1.93 -10.96
N GLY A 641 -4.93 2.35 -10.96
CA GLY A 641 -5.69 2.63 -12.18
C GLY A 641 -5.04 3.75 -12.99
N MET A 642 -4.62 4.84 -12.35
CA MET A 642 -3.98 5.96 -13.02
C MET A 642 -2.59 5.65 -13.57
N ARG A 643 -1.79 4.82 -12.87
CA ARG A 643 -0.53 4.27 -13.42
C ARG A 643 -0.81 3.51 -14.72
N TYR A 644 -1.77 2.58 -14.70
CA TYR A 644 -2.16 1.78 -15.87
C TYR A 644 -2.56 2.66 -17.06
N LEU A 645 -3.36 3.72 -16.82
CA LEU A 645 -3.73 4.67 -17.86
C LEU A 645 -2.50 5.43 -18.41
N SER A 646 -1.60 5.87 -17.52
CA SER A 646 -0.39 6.59 -17.91
C SER A 646 0.58 5.75 -18.76
N GLU A 647 0.74 4.46 -18.46
CA GLU A 647 1.56 3.53 -19.25
C GLU A 647 1.05 3.35 -20.67
N ARG A 648 -0.24 3.61 -20.90
CA ARG A 648 -0.87 3.61 -22.23
C ARG A 648 -0.90 4.98 -22.90
N ASN A 649 -0.23 5.97 -22.32
CA ASN A 649 -0.25 7.38 -22.72
C ASN A 649 -1.67 7.98 -22.74
N PHE A 650 -2.55 7.52 -21.84
CA PHE A 650 -3.87 8.08 -21.66
C PHE A 650 -3.84 9.13 -20.54
N VAL A 651 -4.42 10.31 -20.83
CA VAL A 651 -4.56 11.42 -19.86
C VAL A 651 -6.03 11.61 -19.54
N HIS A 652 -6.39 11.48 -18.26
CA HIS A 652 -7.77 11.48 -17.76
C HIS A 652 -8.41 12.87 -17.81
N ARG A 653 -7.69 13.92 -17.40
CA ARG A 653 -8.10 15.35 -17.39
C ARG A 653 -9.20 15.76 -16.43
N ASP A 654 -10.02 14.82 -15.97
CA ASP A 654 -11.08 15.05 -14.97
C ASP A 654 -11.01 14.03 -13.83
N LEU A 655 -9.81 13.77 -13.31
CA LEU A 655 -9.68 12.89 -12.15
C LEU A 655 -10.17 13.63 -10.89
N ALA A 656 -11.18 13.06 -10.24
CA ALA A 656 -11.77 13.57 -9.00
C ALA A 656 -12.52 12.45 -8.27
N ALA A 657 -12.80 12.59 -6.97
CA ALA A 657 -13.51 11.55 -6.22
C ALA A 657 -14.91 11.23 -6.80
N ARG A 658 -15.63 12.22 -7.36
CA ARG A 658 -16.90 12.00 -8.08
C ARG A 658 -16.82 11.08 -9.31
N ASN A 659 -15.62 10.93 -9.88
CA ASN A 659 -15.35 10.12 -11.06
C ASN A 659 -14.64 8.80 -10.69
N VAL A 660 -14.59 8.46 -9.41
CA VAL A 660 -14.15 7.15 -8.91
C VAL A 660 -15.37 6.44 -8.35
N LEU A 661 -15.61 5.19 -8.78
CA LEU A 661 -16.69 4.36 -8.29
C LEU A 661 -16.19 3.33 -7.28
N VAL A 662 -17.03 2.97 -6.33
CA VAL A 662 -16.71 2.04 -5.23
C VAL A 662 -17.64 0.83 -5.30
N ASN A 663 -17.09 -0.38 -5.22
CA ASN A 663 -17.88 -1.60 -5.16
C ASN A 663 -18.11 -2.06 -3.71
N SER A 664 -18.90 -3.12 -3.52
CA SER A 664 -19.22 -3.73 -2.23
C SER A 664 -18.00 -4.15 -1.40
N ASN A 665 -16.87 -4.44 -2.05
CA ASN A 665 -15.60 -4.79 -1.40
C ASN A 665 -14.66 -3.59 -1.17
N LEU A 666 -15.18 -2.36 -1.28
CA LEU A 666 -14.44 -1.09 -1.16
C LEU A 666 -13.34 -0.89 -2.22
N VAL A 667 -13.39 -1.65 -3.32
CA VAL A 667 -12.46 -1.45 -4.45
C VAL A 667 -12.87 -0.21 -5.20
N CYS A 668 -11.94 0.74 -5.27
CA CYS A 668 -12.09 1.99 -6.02
C CYS A 668 -11.64 1.81 -7.48
N LYS A 669 -12.47 2.25 -8.42
CA LYS A 669 -12.16 2.21 -9.86
C LYS A 669 -12.34 3.55 -10.53
N VAL A 670 -11.35 3.96 -11.32
CA VAL A 670 -11.39 5.18 -12.12
C VAL A 670 -12.43 5.03 -13.23
N SER A 671 -13.27 6.04 -13.39
CA SER A 671 -14.40 6.08 -14.33
C SER A 671 -14.56 7.47 -14.96
N ASP A 672 -15.57 7.64 -15.81
CA ASP A 672 -15.90 8.88 -16.52
C ASP A 672 -14.78 9.47 -17.38
N PHE A 673 -14.65 8.91 -18.59
CA PHE A 673 -13.68 9.33 -19.59
C PHE A 673 -14.22 10.43 -20.53
N GLY A 674 -15.34 11.07 -20.20
CA GLY A 674 -16.08 11.99 -21.07
C GLY A 674 -15.32 13.26 -21.50
N LEU A 675 -14.34 13.72 -20.71
CA LEU A 675 -13.54 14.94 -20.98
C LEU A 675 -12.16 14.70 -21.61
N SER A 676 -11.76 13.44 -21.80
CA SER A 676 -10.50 13.08 -22.49
C SER A 676 -10.46 13.54 -23.97
N ARG A 677 -11.61 13.95 -24.51
CA ARG A 677 -11.97 14.02 -25.92
C ARG A 677 -11.74 15.34 -26.66
N LEU A 678 -10.87 16.20 -26.16
CA LEU A 678 -10.56 17.46 -26.82
C LEU A 678 -9.06 17.51 -27.13
N MET A 679 -8.63 16.74 -28.12
CA MET A 679 -7.30 16.88 -28.72
C MET A 679 -7.44 17.54 -30.10
N ARG A 680 -6.81 18.70 -30.27
CA ARG A 680 -6.31 19.13 -31.58
C ARG A 680 -4.80 19.17 -31.47
N GLY A 681 -4.14 18.26 -32.18
CA GLY A 681 -2.70 18.13 -32.18
C GLY A 681 -2.04 19.22 -33.00
N LEU A 682 -0.99 19.82 -32.45
CA LEU A 682 0.16 20.28 -33.22
C LEU A 682 1.40 19.85 -32.43
N ASP A 683 2.24 19.07 -33.08
CA ASP A 683 3.57 18.55 -32.68
C ASP A 683 3.66 17.27 -31.83
N HIS A 684 4.01 16.16 -32.52
CA HIS A 684 4.34 14.85 -31.96
C HIS A 684 5.65 14.80 -31.15
N ASN A 685 6.35 15.93 -30.98
CA ASN A 685 7.62 16.01 -30.26
C ASN A 685 7.49 16.59 -28.84
N VAL A 686 6.28 16.87 -28.37
CA VAL A 686 6.03 17.40 -27.02
C VAL A 686 4.92 16.58 -26.33
N PRO A 687 5.13 16.03 -25.11
CA PRO A 687 4.16 15.18 -24.40
C PRO A 687 3.01 15.99 -23.78
N THR A 688 2.54 17.03 -24.46
CA THR A 688 1.57 18.00 -23.93
C THR A 688 0.41 18.16 -24.90
N TYR A 689 -0.80 17.87 -24.44
CA TYR A 689 -2.01 17.96 -25.26
C TYR A 689 -2.69 19.32 -25.08
N THR A 690 -3.04 19.98 -26.17
CA THR A 690 -3.79 21.25 -26.20
C THR A 690 -5.29 21.02 -26.41
N ALA A 691 -6.12 21.48 -25.46
CA ALA A 691 -7.58 21.47 -25.61
C ALA A 691 -8.10 22.66 -26.44
N SER A 692 -9.14 22.45 -27.25
CA SER A 692 -9.90 23.49 -27.99
C SER A 692 -10.38 24.64 -27.10
N LEU A 693 -10.32 25.87 -27.62
CA LEU A 693 -10.95 27.04 -26.99
C LEU A 693 -12.46 26.79 -26.82
N GLY A 694 -12.96 26.85 -25.58
CA GLY A 694 -14.39 26.78 -25.26
C GLY A 694 -14.82 25.69 -24.26
N SER A 695 -13.96 24.71 -23.93
CA SER A 695 -14.35 23.63 -23.00
C SER A 695 -14.32 24.05 -21.53
N LYS A 696 -15.40 23.72 -20.81
CA LYS A 696 -15.50 23.87 -19.34
C LYS A 696 -14.48 22.91 -18.69
N ILE A 697 -13.60 23.46 -17.85
CA ILE A 697 -12.60 22.72 -17.09
C ILE A 697 -13.03 22.66 -15.62
N PRO A 698 -12.83 21.52 -14.91
CA PRO A 698 -13.03 21.40 -13.47
C PRO A 698 -11.90 22.13 -12.70
N VAL A 699 -11.97 23.46 -12.64
CA VAL A 699 -10.89 24.36 -12.16
C VAL A 699 -10.20 23.88 -10.88
N ARG A 700 -10.95 23.44 -9.87
CA ARG A 700 -10.43 23.06 -8.55
C ARG A 700 -9.57 21.80 -8.52
N TRP A 701 -9.72 20.94 -9.52
CA TRP A 701 -8.94 19.70 -9.69
C TRP A 701 -7.85 19.85 -10.74
N THR A 702 -7.82 20.96 -11.47
CA THR A 702 -6.98 21.13 -12.65
C THR A 702 -5.67 21.81 -12.29
N ALA A 703 -4.56 21.30 -12.84
CA ALA A 703 -3.23 21.87 -12.67
C ALA A 703 -3.10 23.28 -13.29
N PRO A 704 -2.21 24.15 -12.78
CA PRO A 704 -2.03 25.52 -13.27
C PRO A 704 -1.77 25.62 -14.76
N GLU A 705 -0.86 24.80 -15.30
CA GLU A 705 -0.55 24.77 -16.72
C GLU A 705 -1.74 24.32 -17.58
N ALA A 706 -2.63 23.50 -17.02
CA ALA A 706 -3.79 22.96 -17.72
C ALA A 706 -4.96 23.96 -17.77
N PHE A 707 -5.23 24.74 -16.71
CA PHE A 707 -6.27 25.76 -16.80
C PHE A 707 -5.79 27.07 -17.45
N GLN A 708 -4.51 27.44 -17.32
CA GLN A 708 -3.93 28.64 -17.95
C GLN A 708 -3.63 28.45 -19.43
N HIS A 709 -2.98 27.34 -19.78
CA HIS A 709 -2.43 27.12 -21.12
C HIS A 709 -3.08 25.95 -21.85
N ARG A 710 -4.10 25.31 -21.25
CA ARG A 710 -4.78 24.13 -21.82
C ARG A 710 -3.84 22.96 -22.10
N LYS A 711 -2.73 22.89 -21.35
CA LYS A 711 -1.68 21.88 -21.46
C LYS A 711 -1.96 20.71 -20.52
N PHE A 712 -2.54 19.63 -21.03
CA PHE A 712 -2.83 18.42 -20.27
C PHE A 712 -1.75 17.36 -20.48
N SER A 713 -1.39 16.65 -19.42
CA SER A 713 -0.40 15.57 -19.41
C SER A 713 -0.61 14.63 -18.22
N THR A 714 0.12 13.52 -18.13
CA THR A 714 0.12 12.67 -16.93
C THR A 714 0.46 13.46 -15.66
N ALA A 715 1.35 14.46 -15.75
CA ALA A 715 1.69 15.31 -14.61
C ALA A 715 0.55 16.25 -14.17
N SER A 716 -0.38 16.60 -15.07
CA SER A 716 -1.60 17.32 -14.66
C SER A 716 -2.61 16.38 -13.99
N ASP A 717 -2.65 15.10 -14.37
CA ASP A 717 -3.47 14.10 -13.65
C ASP A 717 -2.89 13.79 -12.26
N VAL A 718 -1.57 13.86 -12.08
CA VAL A 718 -0.92 13.77 -10.76
C VAL A 718 -1.39 14.89 -9.83
N TRP A 719 -1.50 16.13 -10.34
CA TRP A 719 -2.08 17.24 -9.58
C TRP A 719 -3.51 16.92 -9.13
N SER A 720 -4.34 16.44 -10.06
CA SER A 720 -5.71 16.04 -9.78
C SER A 720 -5.78 14.90 -8.76
N PHE A 721 -4.84 13.95 -8.82
CA PHE A 721 -4.70 12.89 -7.82
C PHE A 721 -4.37 13.46 -6.43
N GLY A 722 -3.54 14.49 -6.32
CA GLY A 722 -3.29 15.19 -5.06
C GLY A 722 -4.56 15.82 -4.47
N ILE A 723 -5.42 16.42 -5.31
CA ILE A 723 -6.73 16.95 -4.89
C ILE A 723 -7.65 15.81 -4.45
N LEU A 724 -7.67 14.69 -5.18
CA LEU A 724 -8.43 13.50 -4.81
C LEU A 724 -7.96 12.93 -3.46
N MET A 725 -6.65 12.89 -3.19
CA MET A 725 -6.12 12.52 -1.88
C MET A 725 -6.68 13.41 -0.77
N TRP A 726 -6.76 14.72 -1.02
CA TRP A 726 -7.36 15.65 -0.09
C TRP A 726 -8.85 15.37 0.13
N GLU A 727 -9.64 15.16 -0.93
CA GLU A 727 -11.05 14.77 -0.85
C GLU A 727 -11.26 13.49 -0.03
N VAL A 728 -10.43 12.46 -0.25
CA VAL A 728 -10.57 11.19 0.47
C VAL A 728 -10.28 11.36 1.96
N MET A 729 -9.22 12.10 2.29
CA MET A 729 -8.84 12.35 3.68
C MET A 729 -9.78 13.33 4.41
N SER A 730 -10.51 14.17 3.67
CA SER A 730 -11.56 15.06 4.20
C SER A 730 -12.97 14.46 4.11
N TYR A 731 -13.10 13.17 3.79
CA TYR A 731 -14.40 12.50 3.65
C TYR A 731 -15.35 13.17 2.64
N GLY A 732 -14.81 13.66 1.52
CA GLY A 732 -15.58 14.20 0.41
C GLY A 732 -15.96 15.68 0.54
N GLU A 733 -15.22 16.46 1.35
CA GLU A 733 -15.34 17.92 1.35
C GLU A 733 -14.98 18.51 -0.02
N ARG A 734 -15.61 19.64 -0.36
CA ARG A 734 -15.35 20.35 -1.62
C ARG A 734 -13.99 21.08 -1.55
N PRO A 735 -13.04 20.85 -2.50
CA PRO A 735 -11.78 21.59 -2.52
C PRO A 735 -11.99 23.10 -2.72
N TYR A 736 -11.29 23.93 -1.93
CA TYR A 736 -11.35 25.40 -1.95
C TYR A 736 -12.77 25.98 -1.82
N TRP A 737 -13.64 25.31 -1.08
CA TRP A 737 -15.09 25.52 -1.07
C TRP A 737 -15.54 26.96 -0.77
N ASP A 738 -14.72 27.76 -0.08
CA ASP A 738 -14.95 29.16 0.28
C ASP A 738 -14.58 30.15 -0.83
N MET A 739 -13.92 29.68 -1.89
CA MET A 739 -13.42 30.49 -2.99
C MET A 739 -14.24 30.27 -4.26
N SER A 740 -14.45 31.30 -5.06
CA SER A 740 -14.93 31.21 -6.45
C SER A 740 -13.87 30.58 -7.37
N ASN A 741 -14.26 30.12 -8.56
CA ASN A 741 -13.28 29.54 -9.49
C ASN A 741 -12.19 30.54 -9.91
N GLN A 742 -12.50 31.84 -9.99
CA GLN A 742 -11.52 32.88 -10.30
C GLN A 742 -10.50 33.05 -9.17
N GLU A 743 -10.97 33.06 -7.92
CA GLU A 743 -10.12 33.13 -6.75
C GLU A 743 -9.24 31.89 -6.60
N VAL A 744 -9.77 30.70 -6.91
CA VAL A 744 -8.96 29.46 -6.93
C VAL A 744 -7.84 29.56 -7.96
N MET A 745 -8.13 29.99 -9.19
CA MET A 745 -7.10 30.16 -10.23
C MET A 745 -6.01 31.13 -9.78
N LYS A 746 -6.40 32.26 -9.17
CA LYS A 746 -5.47 33.25 -8.63
C LYS A 746 -4.62 32.67 -7.50
N ALA A 747 -5.25 32.06 -6.50
CA ALA A 747 -4.55 31.52 -5.34
C ALA A 747 -3.58 30.41 -5.73
N VAL A 748 -3.99 29.48 -6.60
CA VAL A 748 -3.11 28.41 -7.09
C VAL A 748 -1.90 28.98 -7.85
N ALA A 749 -2.13 30.02 -8.67
CA ALA A 749 -1.05 30.73 -9.38
C ALA A 749 -0.09 31.44 -8.41
N ASP A 750 -0.63 32.04 -7.35
CA ASP A 750 0.11 32.67 -6.25
C ASP A 750 0.67 31.64 -5.24
N GLN A 751 0.81 30.38 -5.66
CA GLN A 751 1.39 29.27 -4.89
C GLN A 751 0.63 28.84 -3.63
N TYR A 752 -0.60 29.29 -3.43
CA TYR A 752 -1.46 28.80 -2.36
C TYR A 752 -1.83 27.32 -2.58
N ARG A 753 -1.87 26.54 -1.50
CA ARG A 753 -2.23 25.12 -1.48
C ARG A 753 -3.21 24.83 -0.34
N LEU A 754 -3.99 23.75 -0.48
CA LEU A 754 -4.94 23.33 0.55
C LEU A 754 -4.22 22.91 1.85
N PRO A 755 -4.75 23.29 3.02
CA PRO A 755 -4.24 22.84 4.31
C PRO A 755 -4.50 21.34 4.52
N PRO A 756 -3.79 20.67 5.45
CA PRO A 756 -4.06 19.27 5.77
C PRO A 756 -5.49 19.09 6.31
N PRO A 757 -6.23 18.05 5.86
CA PRO A 757 -7.49 17.67 6.48
C PRO A 757 -7.34 17.26 7.95
N HIS A 758 -8.43 17.29 8.70
CA HIS A 758 -8.43 16.88 10.11
C HIS A 758 -7.99 15.43 10.27
N ASN A 759 -7.13 15.15 11.27
CA ASN A 759 -6.52 13.83 11.51
C ASN A 759 -5.74 13.26 10.31
N CYS A 760 -5.32 14.08 9.35
CA CYS A 760 -4.50 13.64 8.23
C CYS A 760 -3.06 13.37 8.69
N PRO A 761 -2.51 12.17 8.46
CA PRO A 761 -1.10 11.89 8.70
C PRO A 761 -0.19 12.87 7.93
N PRO A 762 0.85 13.43 8.57
CA PRO A 762 1.77 14.36 7.91
C PRO A 762 2.41 13.79 6.62
N ALA A 763 2.67 12.48 6.60
CA ALA A 763 3.22 11.81 5.43
C ALA A 763 2.28 11.85 4.20
N LEU A 764 0.95 11.78 4.41
CA LEU A 764 -0.02 11.89 3.32
C LEU A 764 -0.16 13.32 2.82
N HIS A 765 -0.20 14.31 3.71
CA HIS A 765 -0.24 15.70 3.29
C HIS A 765 1.04 16.14 2.57
N SER A 766 2.20 15.68 3.02
CA SER A 766 3.46 15.88 2.29
C SER A 766 3.41 15.31 0.86
N LEU A 767 2.80 14.13 0.68
CA LEU A 767 2.61 13.54 -0.64
C LEU A 767 1.63 14.37 -1.51
N MET A 768 0.56 14.95 -0.93
CA MET A 768 -0.31 15.90 -1.63
C MET A 768 0.46 17.14 -2.10
N LEU A 769 1.32 17.70 -1.26
CA LEU A 769 2.15 18.87 -1.61
C LEU A 769 3.17 18.54 -2.71
N GLN A 770 3.68 17.32 -2.78
CA GLN A 770 4.52 16.85 -3.90
C GLN A 770 3.71 16.76 -5.20
N CYS A 771 2.45 16.31 -5.16
CA CYS A 771 1.56 16.35 -6.32
C CYS A 771 1.26 17.78 -6.78
N TRP A 772 1.27 18.76 -5.88
CA TRP A 772 0.96 20.16 -6.16
C TRP A 772 2.17 21.07 -6.36
N GLN A 773 3.33 20.51 -6.77
CA GLN A 773 4.44 21.34 -7.23
C GLN A 773 4.02 22.20 -8.43
N ALA A 774 4.44 23.47 -8.42
CA ALA A 774 4.11 24.42 -9.48
C ALA A 774 4.60 23.89 -10.84
N GLU A 775 5.88 23.55 -10.88
CA GLU A 775 6.51 22.95 -12.04
C GLU A 775 6.11 21.49 -12.18
N ARG A 776 5.58 21.16 -13.36
CA ARG A 776 5.08 19.81 -13.67
C ARG A 776 6.17 18.73 -13.60
N GLY A 777 7.43 19.10 -13.80
CA GLY A 777 8.57 18.18 -13.80
C GLY A 777 8.98 17.71 -12.40
N ASP A 778 8.62 18.49 -11.37
CA ASP A 778 8.94 18.19 -9.97
C ASP A 778 7.87 17.32 -9.30
N ARG A 779 6.74 17.09 -9.99
CA ARG A 779 5.66 16.23 -9.52
C ARG A 779 6.07 14.75 -9.68
N PRO A 780 5.81 13.89 -8.69
CA PRO A 780 6.13 12.47 -8.79
C PRO A 780 5.28 11.77 -9.86
N GLY A 781 5.86 10.80 -10.55
CA GLY A 781 5.09 9.89 -11.42
C GLY A 781 4.19 8.94 -10.60
N PHE A 782 3.18 8.34 -11.23
CA PHE A 782 2.27 7.40 -10.55
C PHE A 782 3.01 6.17 -9.96
N ASP A 783 4.12 5.72 -10.54
CA ASP A 783 4.97 4.67 -9.96
C ASP A 783 5.54 5.04 -8.58
N GLN A 784 6.01 6.29 -8.45
CA GLN A 784 6.59 6.80 -7.21
C GLN A 784 5.50 7.04 -6.16
N LEU A 785 4.33 7.52 -6.59
CA LEU A 785 3.16 7.68 -5.72
C LEU A 785 2.71 6.33 -5.14
N LEU A 786 2.58 5.30 -5.99
CA LEU A 786 2.22 3.95 -5.53
C LEU A 786 3.26 3.36 -4.59
N SER A 787 4.55 3.51 -4.90
CA SER A 787 5.62 3.06 -4.01
C SER A 787 5.55 3.73 -2.63
N SER A 788 5.18 5.02 -2.60
CA SER A 788 5.00 5.79 -1.37
C SER A 788 3.78 5.32 -0.57
N LEU A 789 2.63 5.10 -1.24
CA LEU A 789 1.43 4.58 -0.60
C LEU A 789 1.62 3.14 -0.09
N ASP A 790 2.26 2.27 -0.87
CA ASP A 790 2.59 0.90 -0.45
C ASP A 790 3.56 0.86 0.74
N ARG A 791 4.47 1.83 0.85
CA ARG A 791 5.32 1.99 2.03
C ARG A 791 4.51 2.38 3.26
N LEU A 792 3.54 3.28 3.12
CA LEU A 792 2.65 3.69 4.21
C LEU A 792 1.71 2.58 4.67
N ILE A 793 1.19 1.77 3.74
CA ILE A 793 0.36 0.60 4.05
C ILE A 793 1.18 -0.46 4.80
N ARG A 794 2.42 -0.73 4.38
CA ARG A 794 3.32 -1.69 5.04
C ARG A 794 3.81 -1.24 6.42
N HIS A 795 3.79 0.07 6.69
CA HIS A 795 4.19 0.64 7.98
C HIS A 795 3.08 1.53 8.57
N PRO A 796 1.99 0.94 9.10
CA PRO A 796 0.86 1.71 9.62
C PRO A 796 1.22 2.64 10.78
N ALA A 797 2.35 2.40 11.46
CA ALA A 797 2.87 3.31 12.48
C ALA A 797 3.17 4.72 11.93
N SER A 798 3.56 4.83 10.65
CA SER A 798 3.78 6.10 9.96
C SER A 798 2.49 6.86 9.65
N LEU A 799 1.32 6.23 9.85
CA LEU A 799 -0.01 6.84 9.68
C LEU A 799 -0.60 7.34 11.01
N LYS A 800 0.17 7.35 12.11
CA LYS A 800 -0.27 7.95 13.37
C LYS A 800 -0.25 9.47 13.25
N ALA A 801 -1.40 10.09 13.46
CA ALA A 801 -1.47 11.52 13.70
C ALA A 801 -0.91 11.81 15.10
N GLU A 802 0.29 12.37 15.18
CA GLU A 802 0.75 13.02 16.40
C GLU A 802 -0.16 14.24 16.65
N PRO A 803 -0.65 14.49 17.89
CA PRO A 803 -1.20 15.79 18.23
C PRO A 803 -0.04 16.78 18.13
N THR A 804 0.00 17.52 17.03
CA THR A 804 1.14 18.37 16.66
C THR A 804 1.50 19.34 17.78
N ARG A 805 2.59 19.06 18.50
CA ARG A 805 3.56 20.11 18.86
C ARG A 805 4.23 20.54 17.55
N SER A 806 4.01 21.79 17.18
CA SER A 806 4.74 22.60 16.19
C SER A 806 5.85 21.88 15.40
N CYS A 807 5.62 21.60 14.10
CA CYS A 807 6.56 21.90 12.99
C CYS A 807 6.15 21.28 11.65
N SER A 808 5.74 22.13 10.71
CA SER A 808 6.33 22.23 9.37
C SER A 808 5.78 23.51 8.76
N GLN A 809 6.61 24.57 8.69
CA GLN A 809 6.23 25.78 7.98
C GLN A 809 5.80 25.41 6.55
N PRO A 810 4.59 25.80 6.11
CA PRO A 810 4.26 25.77 4.70
C PRO A 810 5.23 26.69 3.97
N LEU A 811 5.76 26.25 2.83
CA LEU A 811 6.26 27.19 1.83
C LEU A 811 5.06 28.08 1.47
N LEU A 812 5.07 29.27 2.07
CA LEU A 812 4.02 30.29 2.06
C LEU A 812 2.69 29.84 2.68
N SER A 813 2.64 29.86 4.02
CA SER A 813 1.40 30.20 4.72
C SER A 813 0.86 31.51 4.12
N PRO A 814 -0.47 31.72 3.97
CA PRO A 814 -0.97 33.08 3.95
C PRO A 814 -0.40 33.72 5.22
N THR A 815 0.25 34.88 5.06
CA THR A 815 0.85 35.71 6.12
C THR A 815 0.29 35.37 7.51
N PRO A 816 1.12 35.02 8.52
CA PRO A 816 0.63 34.88 9.88
C PRO A 816 -0.27 36.08 10.18
N ILE A 817 -1.49 35.82 10.63
CA ILE A 817 -2.42 36.90 10.98
C ILE A 817 -1.67 37.76 11.97
N ASP A 818 -1.38 38.99 11.57
CA ASP A 818 -0.70 39.94 12.43
C ASP A 818 -1.69 40.32 13.53
N LEU A 819 -1.75 39.50 14.58
CA LEU A 819 -2.69 39.66 15.69
C LEU A 819 -2.48 41.00 16.42
N THR A 820 -1.34 41.67 16.19
CA THR A 820 -1.05 43.03 16.64
C THR A 820 -1.74 44.12 15.82
N SER A 821 -2.20 43.84 14.60
CA SER A 821 -2.87 44.80 13.71
C SER A 821 -4.40 44.69 13.71
N VAL A 822 -4.97 43.77 14.48
CA VAL A 822 -6.41 43.48 14.50
C VAL A 822 -7.04 44.12 15.73
N ALA A 823 -7.86 45.16 15.54
CA ALA A 823 -8.49 45.90 16.65
C ALA A 823 -9.97 45.55 16.83
N THR A 824 -10.63 45.07 15.78
CA THR A 824 -12.07 44.75 15.78
C THR A 824 -12.36 43.30 15.39
N VAL A 825 -13.51 42.77 15.80
CA VAL A 825 -13.99 41.44 15.37
C VAL A 825 -14.12 41.36 13.85
N GLY A 826 -14.49 42.47 13.18
CA GLY A 826 -14.59 42.47 11.73
C GLY A 826 -13.25 42.47 10.98
N GLU A 827 -12.23 43.15 11.52
CA GLU A 827 -10.86 43.02 11.00
C GLU A 827 -10.31 41.61 11.25
N TRP A 828 -10.67 40.99 12.38
CA TRP A 828 -10.29 39.61 12.70
C TRP A 828 -10.93 38.60 11.74
N LEU A 829 -12.24 38.71 11.51
CA LEU A 829 -12.96 37.89 10.55
C LEU A 829 -12.43 38.10 9.13
N LYS A 830 -12.16 39.35 8.73
CA LYS A 830 -11.57 39.68 7.43
C LYS A 830 -10.15 39.10 7.26
N ALA A 831 -9.32 39.13 8.30
CA ALA A 831 -8.01 38.50 8.30
C ALA A 831 -8.09 36.97 8.14
N LEU A 832 -9.16 36.35 8.67
CA LEU A 832 -9.47 34.94 8.50
C LEU A 832 -10.15 34.58 7.17
N ARG A 833 -10.54 35.58 6.38
CA ARG A 833 -11.44 35.45 5.23
C ARG A 833 -12.81 34.84 5.60
N MET A 834 -13.34 35.29 6.74
CA MET A 834 -14.61 34.90 7.34
C MET A 834 -15.56 36.09 7.48
N GLU A 835 -15.32 37.20 6.78
CA GLU A 835 -16.11 38.44 6.82
C GLU A 835 -17.59 38.23 6.46
N LYS A 836 -17.91 37.15 5.75
CA LYS A 836 -19.31 36.80 5.45
C LYS A 836 -20.14 36.41 6.67
N TYR A 837 -19.50 36.10 7.81
CA TYR A 837 -20.17 35.79 9.08
C TYR A 837 -20.25 37.02 10.01
N GLN A 838 -19.87 38.20 9.53
CA GLN A 838 -19.90 39.43 10.30
C GLN A 838 -21.28 39.69 10.91
N GLU A 839 -22.33 39.59 10.09
CA GLU A 839 -23.69 39.86 10.54
C GLU A 839 -24.18 38.85 11.59
N GLU A 840 -23.76 37.58 11.50
CA GLU A 840 -24.06 36.54 12.50
C GLU A 840 -23.38 36.84 13.84
N PHE A 841 -22.12 37.29 13.81
CA PHE A 841 -21.38 37.68 15.00
C PHE A 841 -21.98 38.93 15.64
N ASP A 842 -22.31 39.94 14.84
CA ASP A 842 -22.95 41.17 15.30
C ASP A 842 -24.34 40.89 15.91
N ARG A 843 -25.13 40.00 15.27
CA ARG A 843 -26.47 39.57 15.75
C ARG A 843 -26.42 38.81 17.08
N ALA A 844 -25.34 38.07 17.32
CA ALA A 844 -25.10 37.37 18.58
C ALA A 844 -24.38 38.24 19.63
N ASN A 845 -24.23 39.54 19.35
CA ASN A 845 -23.49 40.51 20.16
C ASN A 845 -22.03 40.09 20.40
N ILE A 846 -21.38 39.37 19.50
CA ILE A 846 -19.96 38.99 19.63
C ILE A 846 -19.12 40.06 18.94
N ASP A 847 -18.99 41.20 19.61
CA ASP A 847 -18.43 42.46 19.09
C ASP A 847 -17.00 42.76 19.60
N THR A 848 -16.49 41.94 20.53
CA THR A 848 -15.18 42.12 21.17
C THR A 848 -14.26 40.91 20.98
N LEU A 849 -12.95 41.17 20.79
CA LEU A 849 -11.93 40.13 20.60
C LEU A 849 -11.78 39.19 21.81
N ASP A 850 -12.05 39.66 23.04
CA ASP A 850 -12.08 38.81 24.23
C ASP A 850 -13.20 37.76 24.17
N ARG A 851 -14.40 38.14 23.73
CA ARG A 851 -15.53 37.20 23.57
C ARG A 851 -15.26 36.20 22.46
N VAL A 852 -14.69 36.66 21.34
CA VAL A 852 -14.24 35.79 20.26
C VAL A 852 -13.24 34.75 20.77
N SER A 853 -12.29 35.13 21.63
CA SER A 853 -11.26 34.22 22.15
C SER A 853 -11.77 33.05 22.99
N ARG A 854 -13.03 33.11 23.44
CA ARG A 854 -13.69 32.09 24.28
C ARG A 854 -14.66 31.21 23.51
N LEU A 855 -14.82 31.45 22.21
CA LEU A 855 -15.74 30.68 21.36
C LEU A 855 -15.42 29.18 21.38
N THR A 856 -16.45 28.39 21.70
CA THR A 856 -16.41 26.94 21.57
C THR A 856 -16.98 26.52 20.22
N MET A 857 -16.79 25.24 19.88
CA MET A 857 -17.35 24.65 18.66
C MET A 857 -18.89 24.73 18.63
N GLU A 858 -19.52 24.56 19.79
CA GLU A 858 -20.97 24.64 19.98
C GLU A 858 -21.47 26.07 19.78
N ASP A 859 -20.74 27.07 20.30
CA ASP A 859 -21.09 28.49 20.09
C ASP A 859 -21.06 28.86 18.61
N VAL A 860 -20.02 28.45 17.88
CA VAL A 860 -19.89 28.76 16.45
C VAL A 860 -20.96 28.05 15.61
N GLN A 861 -21.38 26.85 16.03
CA GLN A 861 -22.50 26.15 15.42
C GLN A 861 -23.82 26.91 15.66
N ASN A 862 -24.04 27.41 16.88
CA ASN A 862 -25.23 28.19 17.24
C ASN A 862 -25.31 29.56 16.55
N LEU A 863 -24.17 30.10 16.08
CA LEU A 863 -24.11 31.30 15.22
C LEU A 863 -24.63 31.06 13.80
N GLY A 864 -24.99 29.82 13.43
CA GLY A 864 -25.46 29.49 12.08
C GLY A 864 -24.33 29.20 11.09
N VAL A 865 -23.10 28.99 11.57
CA VAL A 865 -21.98 28.54 10.74
C VAL A 865 -22.13 27.04 10.48
N ASN A 866 -22.87 26.66 9.43
CA ASN A 866 -23.22 25.25 9.18
C ASN A 866 -22.07 24.38 8.62
N LEU A 867 -20.96 24.99 8.20
CA LEU A 867 -19.85 24.28 7.58
C LEU A 867 -18.76 24.00 8.62
N LEU A 868 -18.56 22.71 8.93
CA LEU A 868 -17.60 22.21 9.93
C LEU A 868 -16.18 22.75 9.74
N GLY A 869 -15.72 22.91 8.49
CA GLY A 869 -14.41 23.53 8.20
C GLY A 869 -14.31 25.00 8.65
N HIS A 870 -15.39 25.77 8.53
CA HIS A 870 -15.42 27.14 9.07
C HIS A 870 -15.54 27.17 10.57
N GLN A 871 -16.35 26.29 11.16
CA GLN A 871 -16.44 26.14 12.60
C GLN A 871 -15.04 25.87 13.20
N ARG A 872 -14.31 24.90 12.65
CA ARG A 872 -12.94 24.55 13.11
C ARG A 872 -11.94 25.69 12.89
N LYS A 873 -12.00 26.39 11.76
CA LYS A 873 -11.09 27.52 11.46
C LYS A 873 -11.32 28.71 12.40
N ILE A 874 -12.58 29.05 12.68
CA ILE A 874 -12.96 30.12 13.61
C ILE A 874 -12.53 29.75 15.03
N VAL A 875 -12.81 28.52 15.49
CA VAL A 875 -12.42 28.05 16.83
C VAL A 875 -10.91 27.98 17.00
N SER A 876 -10.18 27.48 16.00
CA SER A 876 -8.71 27.44 16.03
C SER A 876 -8.10 28.83 16.08
N ALA A 877 -8.65 29.79 15.32
CA ALA A 877 -8.19 31.17 15.36
C ALA A 877 -8.54 31.89 16.67
N ALA A 878 -9.71 31.57 17.26
CA ALA A 878 -10.12 32.07 18.57
C ALA A 878 -9.16 31.60 19.67
N GLN A 879 -8.71 30.34 19.61
CA GLN A 879 -7.70 29.80 20.53
C GLN A 879 -6.34 30.50 20.39
N GLN A 880 -5.92 30.81 19.16
CA GLN A 880 -4.69 31.58 18.91
C GLN A 880 -4.79 33.02 19.44
N LEU A 881 -5.94 33.67 19.21
CA LEU A 881 -6.24 34.99 19.76
C LEU A 881 -6.22 34.96 21.30
N ARG A 882 -6.75 33.90 21.92
CA ARG A 882 -6.70 33.71 23.37
C ARG A 882 -5.25 33.65 23.87
N SER A 883 -4.39 32.85 23.24
CA SER A 883 -2.97 32.78 23.63
C SER A 883 -2.26 34.14 23.51
N HIS A 884 -2.56 34.90 22.46
CA HIS A 884 -1.98 36.23 22.23
C HIS A 884 -2.46 37.26 23.27
N LEU A 885 -3.75 37.29 23.58
CA LEU A 885 -4.33 38.17 24.63
C LEU A 885 -3.79 37.80 26.02
N THR A 886 -3.54 36.52 26.29
CA THR A 886 -2.95 36.09 27.58
C THR A 886 -1.44 36.34 27.70
N GLN A 887 -0.70 36.37 26.58
CA GLN A 887 0.74 36.69 26.57
C GLN A 887 1.00 38.20 26.69
N GLY A 888 0.09 39.05 26.22
CA GLY A 888 0.19 40.51 26.35
C GLY A 888 -0.09 41.08 27.75
N GLN A 889 -0.40 40.25 28.75
CA GLN A 889 -0.60 40.68 30.15
C GLN A 889 0.62 40.49 31.05
N VAL A 890 1.77 40.07 30.51
CA VAL A 890 3.02 39.94 31.26
C VAL A 890 4.14 40.65 30.52
N GLU A 891 4.17 41.98 30.61
CA GLU A 891 5.41 42.77 30.58
C GLU A 891 5.16 44.12 31.29
N VAL A 892 5.83 44.27 32.45
CA VAL A 892 5.91 45.37 33.44
C VAL A 892 4.64 45.73 34.22
#